data_AF-A0A925QBI6-F1
#
_entry.id   AF-A0A925QBI6-F1
#
_cell.length_a   1.000
_cell.length_b   1.000
_cell.length_c   1.000
_cell.angle_alpha   90.00
_cell.angle_beta   90.00
_cell.angle_gamma   90.00
#
_symmetry.space_group_name_H-M   'P 1'
#
loop_
_entity.id
_entity.type
_entity.pdbx_description
1 polymer ?
#
loop_
_entity_poly.entity_id
_entity_poly.type
_entity_poly.pdbx_seq_one_letter_code
_entity_poly.pdbx_strand_id
1 'polypeptide(L)'
;MSLTSTAKFCVYDSWDVNPPKVSPRSHLYHLKPIGIGTSRTESCTGCIARLANEHCVSAHSLFSRELVPASNKPNLLRAESTFVSSGGYGRAMTSLNGRGRIARDWVEVLERLTLRRELRFITMLTWQNVLTDNSLSRAVRAWCPACLEEQSELVGPVYEHLLWTLVTVDVCPHHERRLEAICPHCHKQARPFAYKSRPGYCSRCRGWLGHSDCDTEVNFSSLNADNSKYQLWVANQMGEVIAAAPNQRYDPPRERVTEFIRTCIKHIAGGNVRAFARTTGVDKNTVYGWLHQNHVPSTDALLNLCHRNGVSFSDLLTKGNVFPDIEPSNHSQAPNRPTSMALRCNNDLVTLPFLAALEENPPPSLRELADLLGYKKARSLRKRCPELTKLLTKKRRASFPVVCRRSRKKEHDDAGLKFALQKALEEEMPPPLDVLAESLGYSEARPLRRKFKSLCNSIVARRAEYWTEHTNGLRIKLKSILLEDPPPSLTQVTKRLGYRSNASLSKCYPELCSEISTRHARYSKTRIENIHPELRAALCEEPPPCLRAAASRMGYTQPFLRRYFPKASQEIVIRYARFRRESSLERKKQAKSRIRRLAMDLHLRGTYPSADQLRKASNGPTGLDRSELCAVLRDVKRELGLP
;
A
#
# COMPACT_ATOMS: atom_id res chain seq x y z
N MET A 1 92.73 39.65 -38.32
CA MET A 1 91.61 39.75 -37.37
C MET A 1 90.47 38.88 -37.90
N SER A 2 90.16 37.76 -37.24
CA SER A 2 88.92 37.02 -37.49
C SER A 2 88.47 36.45 -36.14
N LEU A 3 87.41 37.02 -35.59
CA LEU A 3 86.77 36.59 -34.34
C LEU A 3 85.61 35.68 -34.70
N THR A 4 85.81 34.37 -34.65
CA THR A 4 84.72 33.39 -34.75
C THR A 4 84.10 33.18 -33.37
N SER A 5 83.01 33.91 -33.10
CA SER A 5 82.16 33.70 -31.94
C SER A 5 81.31 32.44 -32.14
N THR A 6 81.73 31.31 -31.58
CA THR A 6 80.91 30.10 -31.48
C THR A 6 79.84 30.29 -30.41
N ALA A 7 78.59 30.48 -30.83
CA ALA A 7 77.45 30.57 -29.94
C ALA A 7 77.24 29.22 -29.21
N LYS A 8 77.28 29.24 -27.87
CA LYS A 8 76.83 28.13 -27.04
C LYS A 8 75.30 28.10 -27.03
N PHE A 9 74.71 27.16 -27.75
CA PHE A 9 73.28 26.86 -27.62
C PHE A 9 73.07 25.98 -26.40
N CYS A 10 72.27 26.45 -25.44
CA CYS A 10 71.81 25.65 -24.32
C CYS A 10 70.57 24.88 -24.78
N VAL A 11 70.64 23.55 -24.81
CA VAL A 11 69.47 22.70 -25.03
C VAL A 11 68.63 22.78 -23.76
N TYR A 12 67.43 23.36 -23.84
CA TYR A 12 66.47 23.32 -22.73
C TYR A 12 66.07 21.86 -22.47
N ASP A 13 65.87 21.50 -21.20
CA ASP A 13 65.34 20.19 -20.81
C ASP A 13 64.08 19.88 -21.62
N SER A 14 63.95 18.67 -22.16
CA SER A 14 62.79 18.28 -22.96
C SER A 14 61.54 18.19 -22.08
N TRP A 15 60.58 19.09 -22.26
CA TRP A 15 59.30 19.06 -21.55
C TRP A 15 58.40 18.00 -22.16
N ASP A 16 57.89 17.08 -21.33
CA ASP A 16 56.84 16.14 -21.76
C ASP A 16 55.52 16.92 -21.94
N VAL A 17 55.19 17.22 -23.19
CA VAL A 17 53.95 17.91 -23.59
C VAL A 17 52.76 16.96 -23.75
N ASN A 18 52.92 15.67 -23.42
CA ASN A 18 51.80 14.76 -23.46
C ASN A 18 50.74 15.20 -22.43
N PRO A 19 49.46 15.33 -22.83
CA PRO A 19 48.41 15.64 -21.88
C PRO A 19 48.39 14.56 -20.78
N PRO A 20 48.34 14.96 -19.50
CA PRO A 20 48.37 14.00 -18.42
C PRO A 20 47.22 13.01 -18.59
N LYS A 21 47.50 11.70 -18.43
CA LYS A 21 46.46 10.67 -18.48
C LYS A 21 45.50 10.87 -17.30
N VAL A 22 44.42 11.62 -17.53
CA VAL A 22 43.39 11.86 -16.51
C VAL A 22 42.47 10.64 -16.45
N SER A 23 42.19 10.15 -15.25
CA SER A 23 41.21 9.08 -15.04
C SER A 23 39.82 9.49 -15.55
N PRO A 24 38.99 8.55 -16.03
CA PRO A 24 37.62 8.83 -16.43
C PRO A 24 36.86 9.58 -15.32
N ARG A 25 36.15 10.65 -15.69
CA ARG A 25 35.30 11.39 -14.76
C ARG A 25 34.03 10.58 -14.46
N SER A 26 33.48 10.72 -13.26
CA SER A 26 32.19 10.11 -12.94
C SER A 26 31.11 10.70 -13.85
N HIS A 27 30.14 9.87 -14.25
CA HIS A 27 29.01 10.29 -15.08
C HIS A 27 28.06 11.21 -14.31
N LEU A 28 27.82 10.88 -13.03
CA LEU A 28 27.08 11.70 -12.09
C LEU A 28 28.01 12.30 -11.03
N TYR A 29 27.64 13.43 -10.45
CA TYR A 29 28.39 14.05 -9.36
C TYR A 29 28.69 13.08 -8.22
N HIS A 30 29.93 13.14 -7.75
CA HIS A 30 30.49 12.30 -6.71
C HIS A 30 30.05 12.79 -5.31
N LEU A 31 28.74 12.88 -5.08
CA LEU A 31 28.19 13.37 -3.81
C LEU A 31 28.47 12.41 -2.66
N LYS A 32 28.96 12.93 -1.53
CA LYS A 32 29.13 12.14 -0.31
C LYS A 32 27.74 11.88 0.31
N PRO A 33 27.37 10.63 0.63
CA PRO A 33 26.17 10.35 1.42
C PRO A 33 26.29 10.96 2.81
N ILE A 34 25.18 11.44 3.36
CA ILE A 34 25.19 12.20 4.63
C ILE A 34 24.81 11.28 5.80
N GLY A 35 25.48 11.46 6.94
CA GLY A 35 25.09 10.85 8.20
C GLY A 35 25.31 9.35 8.33
N ILE A 36 26.05 8.69 7.41
CA ILE A 36 26.41 7.27 7.54
C ILE A 36 27.04 7.01 8.90
N GLY A 37 26.58 5.97 9.59
CA GLY A 37 27.05 5.63 10.94
C GLY A 37 26.26 6.31 12.06
N THR A 38 25.21 7.06 11.72
CA THR A 38 24.34 7.75 12.68
C THR A 38 22.87 7.40 12.44
N SER A 39 22.00 7.68 13.43
CA SER A 39 20.54 7.52 13.28
C SER A 39 19.94 8.48 12.23
N ARG A 40 20.68 9.53 11.85
CA ARG A 40 20.33 10.53 10.82
C ARG A 40 21.02 10.20 9.48
N THR A 41 21.23 8.93 9.16
CA THR A 41 21.74 8.52 7.83
C THR A 41 20.75 8.92 6.72
N GLU A 42 21.25 9.47 5.62
CA GLU A 42 20.47 9.82 4.42
C GLU A 42 19.80 8.58 3.80
N SER A 43 18.60 8.74 3.25
CA SER A 43 17.92 7.68 2.49
C SER A 43 18.40 7.62 1.03
N CYS A 44 18.39 6.44 0.41
CA CYS A 44 18.68 6.30 -1.03
C CYS A 44 17.78 7.17 -1.91
N THR A 45 16.47 7.26 -1.60
CA THR A 45 15.57 8.17 -2.30
C THR A 45 15.92 9.64 -2.12
N GLY A 46 16.37 10.04 -0.92
CA GLY A 46 16.84 11.38 -0.61
C GLY A 46 18.13 11.72 -1.35
N CYS A 47 19.09 10.79 -1.37
CA CYS A 47 20.36 10.91 -2.09
C CYS A 47 20.14 11.11 -3.59
N ILE A 48 19.22 10.33 -4.21
CA ILE A 48 18.84 10.53 -5.63
C ILE A 48 18.21 11.91 -5.85
N ALA A 49 17.33 12.35 -4.95
CA ALA A 49 16.67 13.65 -5.06
C ALA A 49 17.67 14.82 -4.91
N ARG A 50 18.64 14.69 -4.00
CA ARG A 50 19.73 15.66 -3.82
C ARG A 50 20.67 15.67 -5.03
N LEU A 51 21.04 14.50 -5.54
CA LEU A 51 21.82 14.36 -6.77
C LEU A 51 21.14 15.04 -7.96
N ALA A 52 19.84 14.83 -8.14
CA ALA A 52 19.07 15.52 -9.17
C ALA A 52 19.05 17.04 -8.99
N ASN A 53 18.93 17.52 -7.75
CA ASN A 53 18.97 18.95 -7.43
C ASN A 53 20.32 19.58 -7.79
N GLU A 54 21.44 18.93 -7.45
CA GLU A 54 22.78 19.39 -7.83
C GLU A 54 22.96 19.43 -9.35
N HIS A 55 22.42 18.44 -10.07
CA HIS A 55 22.41 18.41 -11.54
C HIS A 55 21.39 19.37 -12.18
N CYS A 56 20.66 20.16 -11.39
CA CYS A 56 19.60 21.07 -11.88
C CYS A 56 18.51 20.37 -12.73
N VAL A 57 18.24 19.08 -12.47
CA VAL A 57 17.23 18.28 -13.16
C VAL A 57 16.16 17.77 -12.21
N SER A 58 15.03 17.29 -12.75
CA SER A 58 14.01 16.63 -11.91
C SER A 58 14.51 15.26 -11.44
N ALA A 59 14.13 14.86 -10.22
CA ALA A 59 14.47 13.53 -9.67
C ALA A 59 14.05 12.39 -10.60
N HIS A 60 12.90 12.52 -11.26
CA HIS A 60 12.49 11.53 -12.24
C HIS A 60 13.30 11.59 -13.53
N SER A 61 13.67 12.77 -14.04
CA SER A 61 14.51 12.87 -15.24
C SER A 61 15.86 12.18 -15.02
N LEU A 62 16.52 12.46 -13.89
CA LEU A 62 17.75 11.76 -13.51
C LEU A 62 17.52 10.25 -13.43
N PHE A 63 16.45 9.83 -12.77
CA PHE A 63 16.15 8.41 -12.59
C PHE A 63 15.85 7.69 -13.92
N SER A 64 14.92 8.20 -14.73
CA SER A 64 14.45 7.53 -15.95
C SER A 64 15.40 7.66 -17.13
N ARG A 65 16.21 8.73 -17.20
CA ARG A 65 17.12 8.95 -18.32
C ARG A 65 18.56 8.51 -18.05
N GLU A 66 19.00 8.53 -16.80
CA GLU A 66 20.37 8.15 -16.46
C GLU A 66 20.43 6.79 -15.75
N LEU A 67 19.68 6.64 -14.64
CA LEU A 67 19.79 5.43 -13.81
C LEU A 67 19.16 4.21 -14.50
N VAL A 68 17.96 4.33 -15.07
CA VAL A 68 17.26 3.21 -15.71
C VAL A 68 18.04 2.66 -16.92
N PRO A 69 18.50 3.48 -17.88
CA PRO A 69 19.26 2.97 -19.01
C PRO A 69 20.59 2.35 -18.58
N ALA A 70 21.26 2.94 -17.58
CA ALA A 70 22.50 2.37 -17.06
C ALA A 70 22.31 1.00 -16.38
N SER A 71 21.10 0.68 -15.90
CA SER A 71 20.86 -0.57 -15.17
C SER A 71 21.16 -1.82 -15.99
N ASN A 72 20.99 -1.79 -17.31
CA ASN A 72 21.15 -2.94 -18.23
C ASN A 72 20.44 -4.24 -17.77
N LYS A 73 19.46 -4.14 -16.86
CA LYS A 73 18.78 -5.29 -16.25
C LYS A 73 17.31 -5.34 -16.73
N PRO A 74 16.87 -6.39 -17.45
CA PRO A 74 15.52 -6.47 -18.01
C PRO A 74 14.41 -6.39 -16.95
N ASN A 75 14.68 -6.83 -15.71
CA ASN A 75 13.75 -6.73 -14.59
C ASN A 75 13.50 -5.28 -14.14
N LEU A 76 14.49 -4.40 -14.25
CA LEU A 76 14.36 -2.97 -13.94
C LEU A 76 13.76 -2.18 -15.11
N LEU A 77 14.04 -2.59 -16.35
CA LEU A 77 13.42 -2.05 -17.58
C LEU A 77 11.93 -2.42 -17.70
N ARG A 78 11.53 -3.63 -17.28
CA ARG A 78 10.10 -4.01 -17.19
C ARG A 78 9.37 -3.26 -16.06
N ALA A 79 10.10 -2.93 -15.01
CA ALA A 79 9.58 -2.04 -13.99
C ALA A 79 9.33 -0.64 -14.60
N GLU A 80 10.16 -0.16 -15.53
CA GLU A 80 9.96 1.07 -16.33
C GLU A 80 8.66 1.14 -17.14
N SER A 81 8.33 0.10 -17.90
CA SER A 81 7.06 0.06 -18.64
C SER A 81 5.84 0.09 -17.70
N THR A 82 6.00 -0.44 -16.49
CA THR A 82 5.02 -0.36 -15.38
C THR A 82 5.07 1.01 -14.67
N PHE A 83 6.24 1.68 -14.65
CA PHE A 83 6.47 3.02 -14.08
C PHE A 83 5.82 4.13 -14.90
N VAL A 84 5.77 3.97 -16.23
CA VAL A 84 5.20 4.96 -17.17
C VAL A 84 3.68 4.81 -17.34
N SER A 85 3.14 3.59 -17.28
CA SER A 85 1.77 3.33 -17.77
C SER A 85 0.66 3.28 -16.71
N SER A 86 0.98 3.07 -15.42
CA SER A 86 -0.06 2.60 -14.47
C SER A 86 0.00 3.19 -13.06
N GLY A 87 0.47 4.41 -12.83
CA GLY A 87 0.45 5.00 -11.46
C GLY A 87 1.16 4.17 -10.38
N GLY A 88 1.89 3.11 -10.76
CA GLY A 88 2.56 2.10 -9.94
C GLY A 88 3.94 2.54 -9.42
N TYR A 89 4.35 3.75 -9.78
CA TYR A 89 5.53 4.46 -9.30
C TYR A 89 5.68 4.42 -7.77
N GLY A 90 4.59 4.26 -7.00
CA GLY A 90 4.63 4.28 -5.53
C GLY A 90 5.28 3.05 -4.90
N ARG A 91 4.91 1.83 -5.32
CA ARG A 91 5.24 0.59 -4.56
C ARG A 91 6.63 0.01 -4.89
N ALA A 92 7.15 0.31 -6.07
CA ALA A 92 8.51 -0.08 -6.44
C ALA A 92 9.56 0.89 -5.89
N MET A 93 9.25 2.18 -5.78
CA MET A 93 10.21 3.16 -5.28
C MET A 93 10.44 3.06 -3.78
N THR A 94 9.49 2.53 -3.02
CA THR A 94 9.70 2.20 -1.60
C THR A 94 10.78 1.14 -1.40
N SER A 95 10.97 0.25 -2.38
CA SER A 95 11.98 -0.80 -2.30
C SER A 95 13.41 -0.29 -2.48
N LEU A 96 13.62 0.96 -2.93
CA LEU A 96 14.95 1.57 -3.05
C LEU A 96 15.68 1.70 -1.71
N ASN A 97 14.93 2.03 -0.65
CA ASN A 97 15.46 2.13 0.70
C ASN A 97 15.44 0.77 1.44
N GLY A 98 14.89 -0.26 0.81
CA GLY A 98 14.67 -1.57 1.41
C GLY A 98 15.93 -2.43 1.49
N ARG A 99 15.74 -3.72 1.73
CA ARG A 99 16.79 -4.74 1.88
C ARG A 99 16.85 -5.75 0.71
N GLY A 100 15.95 -5.61 -0.26
CA GLY A 100 15.73 -6.59 -1.32
C GLY A 100 16.67 -6.42 -2.53
N ARG A 101 16.53 -7.32 -3.51
CA ARG A 101 17.32 -7.29 -4.75
C ARG A 101 17.23 -5.95 -5.49
N ILE A 102 16.07 -5.31 -5.48
CA ILE A 102 15.86 -4.01 -6.15
C ILE A 102 16.76 -2.93 -5.54
N ALA A 103 16.82 -2.81 -4.21
CA ALA A 103 17.73 -1.87 -3.55
C ALA A 103 19.19 -2.13 -3.96
N ARG A 104 19.61 -3.40 -3.95
CA ARG A 104 20.97 -3.80 -4.32
C ARG A 104 21.32 -3.41 -5.75
N ASP A 105 20.44 -3.70 -6.70
CA ASP A 105 20.66 -3.40 -8.10
C ASP A 105 20.77 -1.87 -8.33
N TRP A 106 19.97 -1.08 -7.63
CA TRP A 106 20.02 0.39 -7.74
C TRP A 106 21.25 0.99 -7.07
N VAL A 107 21.66 0.47 -5.91
CA VAL A 107 22.92 0.87 -5.25
C VAL A 107 24.10 0.61 -6.19
N GLU A 108 24.18 -0.57 -6.81
CA GLU A 108 25.23 -0.91 -7.78
C GLU A 108 25.28 0.08 -8.96
N VAL A 109 24.12 0.46 -9.50
CA VAL A 109 24.02 1.46 -10.57
C VAL A 109 24.50 2.83 -10.09
N LEU A 110 24.05 3.28 -8.92
CA LEU A 110 24.44 4.57 -8.34
C LEU A 110 25.95 4.63 -8.07
N GLU A 111 26.52 3.59 -7.46
CA GLU A 111 27.95 3.51 -7.14
C GLU A 111 28.79 3.58 -8.42
N ARG A 112 28.37 2.85 -9.47
CA ARG A 112 29.06 2.89 -10.77
C ARG A 112 28.98 4.26 -11.45
N LEU A 113 27.83 4.92 -11.43
CA LEU A 113 27.65 6.21 -12.12
C LEU A 113 28.27 7.38 -11.36
N THR A 114 28.25 7.34 -10.02
CA THR A 114 28.81 8.40 -9.17
C THR A 114 30.28 8.14 -8.80
N LEU A 115 30.80 6.95 -9.08
CA LEU A 115 32.09 6.42 -8.58
C LEU A 115 32.21 6.45 -7.05
N ARG A 116 31.10 6.55 -6.32
CA ARG A 116 31.06 6.42 -4.87
C ARG A 116 30.94 4.95 -4.47
N ARG A 117 31.50 4.62 -3.32
CA ARG A 117 31.32 3.31 -2.66
C ARG A 117 30.45 3.49 -1.43
N GLU A 118 30.02 2.37 -0.87
CA GLU A 118 29.34 2.28 0.43
C GLU A 118 27.93 2.89 0.44
N LEU A 119 27.32 3.08 -0.74
CA LEU A 119 25.92 3.52 -0.86
C LEU A 119 24.93 2.43 -0.40
N ARG A 120 25.41 1.21 -0.13
CA ARG A 120 24.59 0.19 0.54
C ARG A 120 24.09 0.65 1.92
N PHE A 121 24.82 1.53 2.62
CA PHE A 121 24.48 1.96 3.98
C PHE A 121 23.40 3.06 4.05
N ILE A 122 23.02 3.65 2.92
CA ILE A 122 21.84 4.55 2.83
C ILE A 122 20.55 3.76 2.51
N THR A 123 20.56 2.45 2.73
CA THR A 123 19.46 1.50 2.55
C THR A 123 19.44 0.49 3.70
N MET A 124 18.44 -0.40 3.73
CA MET A 124 18.36 -1.50 4.70
C MET A 124 19.05 -2.80 4.24
N LEU A 125 19.89 -2.76 3.20
CA LEU A 125 20.56 -3.94 2.62
C LEU A 125 21.39 -4.75 3.62
N THR A 126 22.10 -4.10 4.54
CA THR A 126 22.90 -4.76 5.59
C THR A 126 22.05 -5.74 6.43
N TRP A 127 20.75 -5.46 6.57
CA TRP A 127 19.85 -6.20 7.44
C TRP A 127 18.99 -7.22 6.69
N GLN A 128 19.38 -7.57 5.46
CA GLN A 128 18.58 -8.39 4.54
C GLN A 128 18.22 -9.78 5.06
N ASN A 129 19.00 -10.38 5.96
CA ASN A 129 18.74 -11.73 6.44
C ASN A 129 17.93 -11.77 7.74
N VAL A 130 17.80 -10.64 8.45
CA VAL A 130 17.25 -10.56 9.80
C VAL A 130 16.00 -9.70 9.92
N LEU A 131 15.68 -8.90 8.91
CA LEU A 131 14.43 -8.13 8.81
C LEU A 131 13.57 -8.64 7.66
N THR A 132 12.26 -8.44 7.74
CA THR A 132 11.30 -8.78 6.67
C THR A 132 10.93 -7.56 5.82
N ASP A 133 10.67 -7.75 4.52
CA ASP A 133 10.19 -6.67 3.63
C ASP A 133 8.74 -6.27 3.89
N ASN A 134 7.92 -7.22 4.36
CA ASN A 134 6.52 -6.96 4.66
C ASN A 134 6.46 -5.90 5.76
N SER A 135 5.95 -4.73 5.40
CA SER A 135 5.83 -3.59 6.32
C SER A 135 7.18 -3.08 6.84
N LEU A 136 8.23 -3.06 6.03
CA LEU A 136 9.44 -2.29 6.39
C LEU A 136 9.33 -0.85 5.90
N SER A 137 8.99 -0.67 4.62
CA SER A 137 8.98 0.64 3.96
C SER A 137 7.59 1.26 3.93
N ARG A 138 7.50 2.57 4.24
CA ARG A 138 6.26 3.34 4.14
C ARG A 138 5.79 3.50 2.70
N ALA A 139 4.49 3.38 2.47
CA ALA A 139 3.87 3.69 1.18
C ALA A 139 3.69 5.21 0.93
N VAL A 140 3.75 6.00 2.01
CA VAL A 140 3.57 7.46 2.03
C VAL A 140 4.85 8.10 2.58
N ARG A 141 5.28 9.22 1.99
CA ARG A 141 6.44 9.98 2.48
C ARG A 141 6.12 10.52 3.87
N ALA A 142 7.05 10.36 4.80
CA ALA A 142 6.98 10.95 6.13
C ALA A 142 8.25 11.75 6.42
N TRP A 143 8.17 12.76 7.28
CA TRP A 143 9.30 13.59 7.69
C TRP A 143 9.09 14.16 9.09
N CYS A 144 10.16 14.64 9.72
CA CYS A 144 10.05 15.47 10.91
C CYS A 144 10.20 16.94 10.49
N PRO A 145 9.19 17.82 10.70
CA PRO A 145 9.27 19.22 10.33
C PRO A 145 10.39 19.94 11.09
N ALA A 146 10.52 19.68 12.39
CA ALA A 146 11.65 20.02 13.24
C ALA A 146 13.04 19.78 12.63
N CYS A 147 13.29 18.53 12.24
CA CYS A 147 14.59 18.17 11.67
C CYS A 147 14.86 18.87 10.34
N LEU A 148 13.82 19.22 9.58
CA LEU A 148 13.98 19.96 8.33
C LEU A 148 14.28 21.43 8.61
N GLU A 149 13.57 22.05 9.55
CA GLU A 149 13.79 23.44 9.96
C GLU A 149 15.20 23.65 10.53
N GLU A 150 15.61 22.77 11.46
CA GLU A 150 16.96 22.73 12.02
C GLU A 150 18.01 22.61 10.91
N GLN A 151 17.76 21.77 9.90
CA GLN A 151 18.67 21.63 8.76
C GLN A 151 18.70 22.85 7.83
N SER A 152 17.62 23.62 7.73
CA SER A 152 17.62 24.84 6.92
C SER A 152 18.34 26.00 7.58
N GLU A 153 18.42 26.01 8.92
CA GLU A 153 19.15 27.02 9.69
C GLU A 153 20.66 26.73 9.72
N LEU A 154 21.05 25.46 9.62
CA LEU A 154 22.44 25.04 9.62
C LEU A 154 23.10 25.22 8.24
N VAL A 155 24.40 25.54 8.24
CA VAL A 155 25.22 25.59 7.02
C VAL A 155 25.43 24.16 6.52
N GLY A 156 24.61 23.73 5.56
CA GLY A 156 24.71 22.41 4.95
C GLY A 156 23.56 22.07 4.00
N PRO A 157 23.64 20.93 3.30
CA PRO A 157 22.53 20.46 2.47
C PRO A 157 21.40 19.90 3.32
N VAL A 158 20.16 20.24 2.96
CA VAL A 158 18.95 19.58 3.49
C VAL A 158 18.83 18.18 2.89
N TYR A 159 18.54 17.19 3.72
CA TYR A 159 18.43 15.80 3.30
C TYR A 159 17.36 15.03 4.08
N GLU A 160 16.97 13.87 3.57
CA GLU A 160 15.94 13.03 4.19
C GLU A 160 16.54 11.82 4.88
N HIS A 161 16.15 11.59 6.13
CA HIS A 161 16.67 10.46 6.90
C HIS A 161 16.07 9.12 6.43
N LEU A 162 16.90 8.09 6.34
CA LEU A 162 16.49 6.71 6.08
C LEU A 162 15.46 6.22 7.09
N LEU A 163 15.62 6.64 8.35
CA LEU A 163 14.71 6.32 9.45
C LEU A 163 13.25 6.68 9.14
N TRP A 164 13.00 7.83 8.49
CA TRP A 164 11.64 8.28 8.15
C TRP A 164 10.95 7.42 7.10
N THR A 165 11.73 6.61 6.36
CA THR A 165 11.20 5.73 5.32
C THR A 165 10.60 4.45 5.91
N LEU A 166 10.86 4.17 7.19
CA LEU A 166 10.45 2.95 7.88
C LEU A 166 9.05 3.10 8.47
N VAL A 167 8.16 2.15 8.19
CA VAL A 167 6.75 2.21 8.65
C VAL A 167 6.61 1.92 10.14
N THR A 168 7.58 1.23 10.74
CA THR A 168 7.61 0.96 12.18
C THR A 168 7.95 2.19 13.02
N VAL A 169 8.47 3.26 12.41
CA VAL A 169 8.95 4.46 13.13
C VAL A 169 7.99 5.62 12.94
N ASP A 170 7.07 5.82 13.88
CA ASP A 170 6.07 6.90 13.81
C ASP A 170 6.50 8.21 14.46
N VAL A 171 7.57 8.17 15.27
CA VAL A 171 8.07 9.29 16.07
C VAL A 171 9.50 9.60 15.68
N CYS A 172 9.86 10.88 15.65
CA CYS A 172 11.23 11.32 15.53
C CYS A 172 11.93 11.15 16.88
N PRO A 173 13.04 10.40 16.98
CA PRO A 173 13.74 10.20 18.25
C PRO A 173 14.46 11.46 18.76
N HIS A 174 14.75 12.42 17.88
CA HIS A 174 15.48 13.65 18.24
C HIS A 174 14.56 14.73 18.81
N HIS A 175 13.37 14.88 18.24
CA HIS A 175 12.42 15.92 18.63
C HIS A 175 11.18 15.36 19.33
N GLU A 176 11.17 14.05 19.60
CA GLU A 176 10.12 13.32 20.31
C GLU A 176 8.69 13.60 19.83
N ARG A 177 8.55 13.90 18.54
CA ARG A 177 7.27 14.26 17.90
C ARG A 177 6.93 13.30 16.77
N ARG A 178 5.64 13.18 16.45
CA ARG A 178 5.20 12.36 15.32
C ARG A 178 5.80 12.84 14.01
N LEU A 179 6.11 11.89 13.13
CA LEU A 179 6.43 12.21 11.75
C LEU A 179 5.15 12.65 11.02
N GLU A 180 5.26 13.72 10.24
CA GLU A 180 4.18 14.22 9.39
C GLU A 180 4.19 13.51 8.04
N ALA A 181 3.00 13.28 7.47
CA ALA A 181 2.84 12.67 6.15
C ALA A 181 1.93 13.50 5.21
N ILE A 182 1.37 14.60 5.72
CA ILE A 182 0.45 15.49 5.00
C ILE A 182 1.14 16.85 4.86
N CYS A 183 1.23 17.36 3.64
CA CYS A 183 1.84 18.67 3.41
C CYS A 183 1.02 19.79 4.08
N PRO A 184 1.63 20.71 4.86
CA PRO A 184 0.91 21.82 5.50
C PRO A 184 0.33 22.82 4.49
N HIS A 185 1.00 22.99 3.34
CA HIS A 185 0.57 23.96 2.30
C HIS A 185 -0.57 23.49 1.39
N CYS A 186 -0.63 22.20 1.04
CA CYS A 186 -1.61 21.70 0.07
C CYS A 186 -2.50 20.58 0.61
N HIS A 187 -2.29 20.16 1.86
CA HIS A 187 -3.05 19.12 2.57
C HIS A 187 -3.16 17.79 1.79
N LYS A 188 -2.13 17.47 1.00
CA LYS A 188 -2.04 16.21 0.25
C LYS A 188 -0.87 15.39 0.75
N GLN A 189 -1.06 14.07 0.75
CA GLN A 189 0.01 13.11 0.97
C GLN A 189 0.94 13.03 -0.25
N ALA A 190 2.23 12.92 0.03
CA ALA A 190 3.26 12.71 -0.98
C ALA A 190 3.69 11.24 -1.03
N ARG A 191 4.10 10.78 -2.22
CA ARG A 191 4.74 9.47 -2.36
C ARG A 191 6.20 9.58 -1.88
N PRO A 192 6.80 8.50 -1.34
CA PRO A 192 8.20 8.48 -0.90
C PRO A 192 9.18 8.96 -1.97
N PHE A 193 8.91 8.65 -3.23
CA PHE A 193 9.63 9.19 -4.38
C PHE A 193 8.63 9.63 -5.46
N ALA A 194 8.84 10.81 -6.03
CA ALA A 194 7.94 11.45 -6.99
C ALA A 194 8.73 12.23 -8.05
N TYR A 195 8.06 12.65 -9.12
CA TYR A 195 8.70 13.32 -10.25
C TYR A 195 9.52 14.56 -9.86
N LYS A 196 8.94 15.40 -8.98
CA LYS A 196 9.56 16.63 -8.46
C LYS A 196 10.03 16.45 -7.02
N SER A 197 10.50 15.25 -6.63
CA SER A 197 11.08 15.05 -5.31
C SER A 197 12.29 15.97 -5.13
N ARG A 198 12.27 16.75 -4.04
CA ARG A 198 13.35 17.62 -3.60
C ARG A 198 13.41 17.52 -2.07
N PRO A 199 14.61 17.37 -1.46
CA PRO A 199 14.75 17.32 -0.01
C PRO A 199 14.08 18.53 0.64
N GLY A 200 13.30 18.31 1.70
CA GLY A 200 12.61 19.39 2.44
C GLY A 200 11.40 20.05 1.76
N TYR A 201 11.10 19.77 0.48
CA TYR A 201 9.98 20.41 -0.23
C TYR A 201 8.89 19.42 -0.68
N CYS A 202 7.65 19.89 -0.73
CA CYS A 202 6.52 19.13 -1.27
C CYS A 202 6.67 18.88 -2.78
N SER A 203 6.56 17.62 -3.23
CA SER A 203 6.67 17.27 -4.65
C SER A 203 5.48 17.73 -5.52
N ARG A 204 4.40 18.23 -4.90
CA ARG A 204 3.21 18.75 -5.59
C ARG A 204 3.19 20.28 -5.64
N CYS A 205 3.07 20.93 -4.48
CA CYS A 205 2.96 22.38 -4.38
C CYS A 205 4.30 23.11 -4.26
N ARG A 206 5.41 22.39 -4.03
CA ARG A 206 6.76 22.95 -3.82
C ARG A 206 6.93 23.81 -2.57
N GLY A 207 5.94 23.84 -1.67
CA GLY A 207 6.09 24.47 -0.36
C GLY A 207 7.12 23.74 0.51
N TRP A 208 7.83 24.50 1.34
CA TRP A 208 8.76 24.00 2.36
C TRP A 208 8.01 23.16 3.41
N LEU A 209 8.61 22.06 3.86
CA LEU A 209 7.98 21.11 4.78
C LEU A 209 8.48 21.22 6.23
N GLY A 210 9.54 22.00 6.47
CA GLY A 210 9.99 22.33 7.82
C GLY A 210 9.10 23.38 8.45
N HIS A 211 8.97 23.28 9.77
CA HIS A 211 8.42 24.29 10.65
C HIS A 211 8.77 23.91 12.09
N SER A 212 8.94 24.93 12.93
CA SER A 212 9.25 24.76 14.36
C SER A 212 8.00 24.69 15.24
N ASP A 213 6.81 24.84 14.66
CA ASP A 213 5.56 25.02 15.40
C ASP A 213 5.38 23.96 16.48
N CYS A 214 5.43 24.42 17.73
CA CYS A 214 5.03 23.69 18.93
C CYS A 214 3.50 23.61 19.07
N ASP A 215 2.75 24.29 18.20
CA ASP A 215 1.35 24.66 18.44
C ASP A 215 0.31 23.75 17.81
N THR A 216 0.71 22.67 17.14
CA THR A 216 -0.24 21.57 16.93
C THR A 216 -0.21 20.64 18.14
N GLU A 217 -0.88 21.10 19.20
CA GLU A 217 -1.58 20.25 20.17
C GLU A 217 -2.68 19.41 19.48
N VAL A 218 -2.40 18.82 18.32
CA VAL A 218 -3.12 17.68 17.82
C VAL A 218 -2.56 16.45 18.54
N ASN A 219 -2.83 16.42 19.85
CA ASN A 219 -3.14 15.21 20.59
C ASN A 219 -2.08 14.09 20.53
N PHE A 220 -0.88 14.35 21.08
CA PHE A 220 -0.05 13.26 21.62
C PHE A 220 -0.51 12.82 23.02
N SER A 221 -1.34 13.65 23.67
CA SER A 221 -1.95 13.46 24.99
C SER A 221 -3.17 12.53 25.03
N SER A 222 -3.63 12.01 23.87
CA SER A 222 -4.74 11.03 23.80
C SER A 222 -4.30 9.60 23.43
N LEU A 223 -3.00 9.34 23.31
CA LEU A 223 -2.44 7.99 23.38
C LEU A 223 -1.99 7.74 24.82
N ASN A 224 -2.30 6.57 25.38
CA ASN A 224 -1.75 6.14 26.68
C ASN A 224 -0.24 6.45 26.72
N ALA A 225 0.23 7.09 27.80
CA ALA A 225 1.63 7.49 27.96
C ALA A 225 2.62 6.33 27.67
N ASP A 226 2.20 5.10 27.97
CA ASP A 226 2.96 3.87 27.71
C ASP A 226 3.16 3.59 26.21
N ASN A 227 2.17 3.89 25.36
CA ASN A 227 2.29 3.70 23.92
C ASN A 227 3.23 4.74 23.28
N SER A 228 3.23 5.97 23.80
CA SER A 228 4.17 7.01 23.40
C SER A 228 5.62 6.61 23.69
N LYS A 229 5.90 6.12 24.91
CA LYS A 229 7.22 5.62 25.32
C LYS A 229 7.69 4.44 24.46
N TYR A 230 6.79 3.50 24.15
CA TYR A 230 7.11 2.37 23.27
C TYR A 230 7.50 2.85 21.86
N GLN A 231 6.76 3.81 21.28
CA GLN A 231 7.07 4.33 19.94
C GLN A 231 8.41 5.08 19.90
N LEU A 232 8.74 5.83 20.96
CA LEU A 232 10.05 6.47 21.08
C LEU A 232 11.17 5.42 21.22
N TRP A 233 10.96 4.37 22.03
CA TRP A 233 11.88 3.24 22.12
C TRP A 233 12.10 2.57 20.76
N VAL A 234 11.04 2.28 20.00
CA VAL A 234 11.15 1.72 18.65
C VAL A 234 11.98 2.63 17.74
N ALA A 235 11.72 3.94 17.75
CA ALA A 235 12.46 4.91 16.94
C ALA A 235 13.96 4.92 17.26
N ASN A 236 14.32 4.89 18.55
CA ASN A 236 15.71 4.80 19.01
C ASN A 236 16.37 3.50 18.56
N GLN A 237 15.72 2.35 18.77
CA GLN A 237 16.25 1.05 18.38
C GLN A 237 16.48 0.93 16.87
N MET A 238 15.55 1.41 16.05
CA MET A 238 15.73 1.44 14.59
C MET A 238 16.81 2.43 14.16
N GLY A 239 16.95 3.56 14.87
CA GLY A 239 18.03 4.52 14.66
C GLY A 239 19.41 3.93 14.93
N GLU A 240 19.56 3.18 16.03
CA GLU A 240 20.79 2.45 16.38
C GLU A 240 21.11 1.36 15.35
N VAL A 241 20.11 0.62 14.87
CA VAL A 241 20.29 -0.36 13.78
C VAL A 241 20.82 0.31 12.52
N ILE A 242 20.27 1.47 12.12
CA ILE A 242 20.79 2.22 10.96
C ILE A 242 22.23 2.68 11.22
N ALA A 243 22.51 3.24 12.40
CA ALA A 243 23.84 3.71 12.77
C ALA A 243 24.90 2.60 12.79
N ALA A 244 24.52 1.39 13.18
CA ALA A 244 25.44 0.26 13.29
C ALA A 244 25.78 -0.41 11.94
N ALA A 245 25.08 -0.06 10.86
CA ALA A 245 25.22 -0.73 9.56
C ALA A 245 26.65 -0.71 8.99
N PRO A 246 27.41 0.41 9.03
CA PRO A 246 28.79 0.46 8.53
C PRO A 246 29.76 -0.41 9.33
N ASN A 247 29.48 -0.62 10.61
CA ASN A 247 30.32 -1.42 11.50
C ASN A 247 30.10 -2.94 11.31
N GLN A 248 29.12 -3.34 10.49
CA GLN A 248 28.88 -4.74 10.18
C GLN A 248 29.82 -5.22 9.07
N ARG A 249 30.77 -6.09 9.43
CA ARG A 249 31.68 -6.75 8.47
C ARG A 249 30.93 -7.65 7.48
N TYR A 250 29.89 -8.32 7.96
CA TYR A 250 29.05 -9.24 7.19
C TYR A 250 27.58 -9.03 7.55
N ASP A 251 26.68 -9.37 6.63
CA ASP A 251 25.24 -9.33 6.90
C ASP A 251 24.91 -10.29 8.04
N PRO A 252 24.18 -9.85 9.09
CA PRO A 252 23.87 -10.70 10.23
C PRO A 252 23.14 -11.97 9.80
N PRO A 253 23.54 -13.16 10.26
CA PRO A 253 22.85 -14.40 9.92
C PRO A 253 21.46 -14.46 10.59
N ARG A 254 20.48 -15.02 9.88
CA ARG A 254 19.10 -15.19 10.40
C ARG A 254 19.03 -16.08 11.63
N GLU A 255 20.02 -16.97 11.78
CA GLU A 255 20.15 -17.92 12.89
C GLU A 255 20.18 -17.19 14.23
N ARG A 256 20.66 -15.93 14.29
CA ARG A 256 20.59 -15.07 15.48
C ARG A 256 19.15 -14.85 15.94
N VAL A 257 18.27 -14.52 14.99
CA VAL A 257 16.84 -14.29 15.26
C VAL A 257 16.16 -15.60 15.67
N THR A 258 16.48 -16.70 14.99
CA THR A 258 15.95 -18.02 15.36
C THR A 258 16.37 -18.42 16.77
N GLU A 259 17.64 -18.19 17.15
CA GLU A 259 18.14 -18.52 18.48
C GLU A 259 17.50 -17.64 19.57
N PHE A 260 17.34 -16.34 19.31
CA PHE A 260 16.58 -15.45 20.19
C PHE A 260 15.17 -15.97 20.44
N ILE A 261 14.45 -16.39 19.40
CA ILE A 261 13.09 -16.92 19.54
C ILE A 261 13.10 -18.21 20.35
N ARG A 262 14.08 -19.10 20.16
CA ARG A 262 14.22 -20.32 20.98
C ARG A 262 14.42 -19.97 22.46
N THR A 263 15.28 -19.00 22.75
CA THR A 263 15.49 -18.49 24.11
C THR A 263 14.19 -17.93 24.69
N CYS A 264 13.46 -17.09 23.96
CA CYS A 264 12.16 -16.59 24.40
C CYS A 264 11.15 -17.72 24.66
N ILE A 265 11.10 -18.77 23.83
CA ILE A 265 10.21 -19.92 24.04
C ILE A 265 10.62 -20.70 25.31
N LYS A 266 11.92 -20.86 25.56
CA LYS A 266 12.44 -21.50 26.76
C LYS A 266 12.06 -20.71 28.01
N HIS A 267 12.30 -19.40 28.03
CA HIS A 267 12.04 -18.55 29.19
C HIS A 267 10.54 -18.31 29.45
N ILE A 268 9.75 -17.95 28.43
CA ILE A 268 8.35 -17.57 28.60
C ILE A 268 7.44 -18.80 28.77
N ALA A 269 7.77 -19.91 28.11
CA ALA A 269 6.88 -21.04 27.97
C ALA A 269 7.48 -22.39 28.38
N GLY A 270 8.68 -22.40 28.99
CA GLY A 270 9.37 -23.63 29.40
C GLY A 270 9.65 -24.57 28.23
N GLY A 271 9.89 -24.03 27.03
CA GLY A 271 10.11 -24.80 25.80
C GLY A 271 8.83 -25.16 25.03
N ASN A 272 7.64 -24.83 25.55
CA ASN A 272 6.38 -25.20 24.88
C ASN A 272 5.95 -24.16 23.84
N VAL A 273 6.19 -24.46 22.56
CA VAL A 273 5.83 -23.63 21.40
C VAL A 273 4.35 -23.21 21.39
N ARG A 274 3.43 -24.12 21.76
CA ARG A 274 1.98 -23.81 21.77
C ARG A 274 1.59 -22.91 22.93
N ALA A 275 2.32 -22.95 24.04
CA ALA A 275 2.12 -22.02 25.14
C ALA A 275 2.67 -20.64 24.78
N PHE A 276 3.87 -20.58 24.19
CA PHE A 276 4.46 -19.34 23.67
C PHE A 276 3.54 -18.64 22.65
N ALA A 277 3.02 -19.40 21.67
CA ALA A 277 2.05 -18.91 20.68
C ALA A 277 0.82 -18.26 21.34
N ARG A 278 0.27 -18.90 22.38
CA ARG A 278 -0.88 -18.37 23.13
C ARG A 278 -0.53 -17.12 23.95
N THR A 279 0.64 -17.07 24.58
CA THR A 279 1.08 -15.93 25.42
C THR A 279 1.41 -14.70 24.57
N THR A 280 2.00 -14.91 23.39
CA THR A 280 2.40 -13.83 22.48
C THR A 280 1.29 -13.42 21.51
N GLY A 281 0.23 -14.22 21.38
CA GLY A 281 -0.87 -13.99 20.45
C GLY A 281 -0.54 -14.34 18.99
N VAL A 282 0.56 -15.08 18.75
CA VAL A 282 1.03 -15.48 17.42
C VAL A 282 0.48 -16.88 17.09
N ASP A 283 0.10 -17.12 15.83
CA ASP A 283 -0.35 -18.45 15.41
C ASP A 283 0.78 -19.50 15.55
N LYS A 284 0.42 -20.70 16.01
CA LYS A 284 1.39 -21.78 16.26
C LYS A 284 2.20 -22.14 15.01
N ASN A 285 1.58 -22.14 13.83
CA ASN A 285 2.26 -22.51 12.59
C ASN A 285 3.25 -21.42 12.17
N THR A 286 2.95 -20.16 12.50
CA THR A 286 3.87 -19.03 12.28
C THR A 286 5.14 -19.19 13.13
N VAL A 287 4.99 -19.56 14.41
CA VAL A 287 6.15 -19.83 15.28
C VAL A 287 6.96 -21.03 14.80
N TYR A 288 6.32 -22.11 14.34
CA TYR A 288 7.03 -23.23 13.70
C TYR A 288 7.76 -22.80 12.43
N GLY A 289 7.16 -21.91 11.64
CA GLY A 289 7.80 -21.32 10.46
C GLY A 289 9.08 -20.57 10.81
N TRP A 290 9.09 -19.82 11.91
CA TRP A 290 10.26 -19.08 12.40
C TRP A 290 11.41 -19.99 12.84
N LEU A 291 11.08 -21.16 13.40
CA LEU A 291 12.07 -22.10 13.93
C LEU A 291 12.66 -23.02 12.86
N HIS A 292 11.89 -23.37 11.82
CA HIS A 292 12.24 -24.46 10.91
C HIS A 292 12.12 -24.14 9.41
N GLN A 293 11.32 -23.14 8.99
CA GLN A 293 10.99 -22.92 7.57
C GLN A 293 11.68 -21.69 6.96
N ASN A 294 12.81 -21.25 7.52
CA ASN A 294 13.55 -20.07 7.04
C ASN A 294 12.71 -18.76 7.01
N HIS A 295 11.60 -18.70 7.74
CA HIS A 295 10.81 -17.48 7.83
C HIS A 295 11.32 -16.58 8.96
N VAL A 296 11.56 -15.32 8.66
CA VAL A 296 11.89 -14.31 9.68
C VAL A 296 10.59 -13.69 10.20
N PRO A 297 10.43 -13.43 11.51
CA PRO A 297 9.26 -12.72 12.02
C PRO A 297 9.18 -11.29 11.47
N SER A 298 8.00 -10.69 11.49
CA SER A 298 7.88 -9.28 11.14
C SER A 298 8.72 -8.42 12.09
N THR A 299 9.24 -7.29 11.58
CA THR A 299 10.00 -6.33 12.39
C THR A 299 9.22 -5.89 13.62
N ASP A 300 7.91 -5.62 13.49
CA ASP A 300 7.04 -5.30 14.62
C ASP A 300 6.96 -6.43 15.66
N ALA A 301 6.89 -7.69 15.23
CA ALA A 301 6.84 -8.83 16.13
C ALA A 301 8.16 -8.97 16.91
N LEU A 302 9.30 -8.78 16.23
CA LEU A 302 10.62 -8.81 16.88
C LEU A 302 10.79 -7.66 17.88
N LEU A 303 10.43 -6.44 17.50
CA LEU A 303 10.48 -5.26 18.38
C LEU A 303 9.62 -5.48 19.63
N ASN A 304 8.39 -5.98 19.45
CA ASN A 304 7.50 -6.30 20.58
C ASN A 304 8.08 -7.39 21.49
N LEU A 305 8.70 -8.43 20.93
CA LEU A 305 9.36 -9.48 21.72
C LEU A 305 10.57 -8.93 22.48
N CYS A 306 11.41 -8.12 21.83
CA CYS A 306 12.57 -7.49 22.47
C CYS A 306 12.15 -6.59 23.63
N HIS A 307 11.19 -5.69 23.39
CA HIS A 307 10.68 -4.78 24.41
C HIS A 307 10.10 -5.51 25.63
N ARG A 308 9.33 -6.59 25.41
CA ARG A 308 8.73 -7.39 26.49
C ARG A 308 9.75 -8.19 27.31
N ASN A 309 10.90 -8.52 26.74
CA ASN A 309 11.95 -9.30 27.41
C ASN A 309 13.11 -8.41 27.91
N GLY A 310 12.98 -7.08 27.82
CA GLY A 310 14.05 -6.16 28.24
C GLY A 310 15.32 -6.28 27.38
N VAL A 311 15.22 -6.80 26.16
CA VAL A 311 16.35 -6.99 25.26
C VAL A 311 16.44 -5.83 24.28
N SER A 312 17.65 -5.29 24.08
CA SER A 312 17.91 -4.30 23.02
C SER A 312 17.80 -4.98 21.65
N PHE A 313 16.91 -4.45 20.82
CA PHE A 313 16.70 -4.90 19.44
C PHE A 313 17.92 -4.62 18.57
N SER A 314 18.60 -3.49 18.78
CA SER A 314 19.84 -3.18 18.06
C SER A 314 20.95 -4.15 18.43
N ASP A 315 21.07 -4.51 19.71
CA ASP A 315 22.06 -5.48 20.20
C ASP A 315 21.79 -6.89 19.66
N LEU A 316 20.53 -7.33 19.61
CA LEU A 316 20.11 -8.59 19.00
C LEU A 316 20.65 -8.73 17.56
N LEU A 317 20.60 -7.64 16.78
CA LEU A 317 21.01 -7.68 15.38
C LEU A 317 22.53 -7.49 15.20
N THR A 318 23.17 -6.71 16.07
CA THR A 318 24.56 -6.26 15.88
C THR A 318 25.59 -7.11 16.64
N LYS A 319 25.34 -7.44 17.91
CA LYS A 319 26.32 -8.11 18.79
C LYS A 319 26.31 -9.62 18.57
N GLY A 320 27.50 -10.23 18.61
CA GLY A 320 27.71 -11.65 18.29
C GLY A 320 27.47 -12.63 19.43
N ASN A 321 27.12 -12.16 20.63
CA ASN A 321 27.00 -13.01 21.82
C ASN A 321 25.55 -13.39 22.10
N VAL A 322 25.34 -14.70 22.28
CA VAL A 322 24.11 -15.29 22.78
C VAL A 322 23.75 -14.64 24.11
N PHE A 323 22.51 -14.18 24.21
CA PHE A 323 21.96 -13.29 25.24
C PHE A 323 22.41 -13.63 26.67
N PRO A 324 22.73 -12.64 27.52
CA PRO A 324 22.79 -12.84 28.96
C PRO A 324 21.42 -13.32 29.48
N ASP A 325 21.43 -14.08 30.57
CA ASP A 325 20.24 -14.63 31.22
C ASP A 325 19.12 -13.59 31.25
N ILE A 326 17.99 -13.89 30.58
CA ILE A 326 16.83 -12.99 30.55
C ILE A 326 16.34 -12.84 32.00
N GLU A 327 16.74 -11.75 32.64
CA GLU A 327 16.25 -11.34 33.96
C GLU A 327 14.72 -11.21 33.91
N PRO A 328 13.98 -11.85 34.83
CA PRO A 328 12.52 -11.74 34.89
C PRO A 328 12.12 -10.30 35.23
N SER A 329 11.97 -9.47 34.19
CA SER A 329 11.63 -8.06 34.33
C SER A 329 10.15 -7.93 34.70
N ASN A 330 9.91 -7.67 36.00
CA ASN A 330 8.62 -7.27 36.56
C ASN A 330 8.32 -5.82 36.23
N HIS A 331 7.90 -5.46 35.00
CA HIS A 331 7.28 -4.13 34.79
C HIS A 331 6.09 -4.13 33.82
N SER A 332 4.98 -3.67 34.40
CA SER A 332 3.87 -2.90 33.83
C SER A 332 2.88 -3.63 32.91
N GLN A 333 1.85 -4.14 33.57
CA GLN A 333 0.53 -4.46 33.01
C GLN A 333 -0.10 -3.20 32.40
N ALA A 334 -0.67 -3.33 31.18
CA ALA A 334 -1.74 -2.46 30.68
C ALA A 334 -2.54 -3.16 29.57
N PRO A 335 -3.81 -2.80 29.35
CA PRO A 335 -4.94 -2.93 30.27
C PRO A 335 -5.59 -4.32 30.16
N ASN A 336 -6.09 -4.82 31.30
CA ASN A 336 -6.80 -6.07 31.43
C ASN A 336 -8.03 -6.15 30.49
N ARG A 337 -8.02 -7.10 29.54
CA ARG A 337 -9.23 -7.88 29.23
C ARG A 337 -9.24 -9.07 30.18
N PRO A 338 -10.35 -9.35 30.90
CA PRO A 338 -10.33 -10.33 31.98
C PRO A 338 -10.11 -11.72 31.40
N THR A 339 -8.89 -12.21 31.49
CA THR A 339 -8.57 -13.59 31.16
C THR A 339 -7.86 -14.18 32.36
N SER A 340 -8.63 -14.85 33.21
CA SER A 340 -8.16 -15.35 34.50
C SER A 340 -6.80 -16.04 34.41
N MET A 341 -5.92 -15.59 35.31
CA MET A 341 -4.60 -16.11 35.61
C MET A 341 -4.64 -17.62 35.81
N ALA A 342 -3.70 -18.33 35.19
CA ALA A 342 -3.36 -19.69 35.56
C ALA A 342 -2.09 -19.64 36.42
N LEU A 343 -2.27 -19.49 37.74
CA LEU A 343 -1.23 -19.74 38.72
C LEU A 343 -0.88 -21.23 38.69
N ARG A 344 0.38 -21.54 38.38
CA ARG A 344 1.00 -22.78 38.88
C ARG A 344 1.28 -22.55 40.36
N CYS A 345 0.54 -23.21 41.23
CA CYS A 345 0.95 -23.41 42.61
C CYS A 345 0.68 -24.86 43.04
N ASN A 346 1.48 -25.32 43.99
CA ASN A 346 1.70 -26.70 44.45
C ASN A 346 0.43 -27.50 44.73
N ASN A 347 0.51 -28.82 44.56
CA ASN A 347 -0.58 -29.75 44.87
C ASN A 347 -1.02 -29.68 46.35
N ASP A 348 -0.16 -29.18 47.25
CA ASP A 348 -0.45 -29.09 48.69
C ASP A 348 -1.44 -27.97 49.06
N LEU A 349 -1.55 -26.92 48.23
CA LEU A 349 -2.48 -25.80 48.46
C LEU A 349 -3.94 -26.14 48.10
N VAL A 350 -4.17 -27.24 47.38
CA VAL A 350 -5.52 -27.69 46.98
C VAL A 350 -6.11 -28.64 48.02
N THR A 351 -5.26 -29.31 48.82
CA THR A 351 -5.68 -30.34 49.77
C THR A 351 -6.43 -29.76 50.96
N LEU A 352 -5.94 -28.66 51.56
CA LEU A 352 -6.57 -28.01 52.71
C LEU A 352 -7.99 -27.50 52.43
N PRO A 353 -8.27 -26.76 51.34
CA PRO A 353 -9.63 -26.34 50.99
C PRO A 353 -10.57 -27.51 50.67
N PHE A 354 -10.03 -28.62 50.15
CA PHE A 354 -10.82 -29.83 49.92
C PHE A 354 -11.24 -30.52 51.23
N LEU A 355 -10.38 -30.52 52.24
CA LEU A 355 -10.71 -31.07 53.56
C LEU A 355 -11.75 -30.18 54.27
N ALA A 356 -11.61 -28.86 54.23
CA ALA A 356 -12.61 -27.93 54.75
C ALA A 356 -13.98 -28.11 54.06
N ALA A 357 -14.00 -28.21 52.72
CA ALA A 357 -15.21 -28.49 51.96
C ALA A 357 -15.84 -29.87 52.28
N LEU A 358 -15.05 -30.83 52.75
CA LEU A 358 -15.54 -32.13 53.20
C LEU A 358 -16.13 -32.08 54.61
N GLU A 359 -15.86 -31.05 55.40
CA GLU A 359 -16.44 -30.85 56.74
C GLU A 359 -17.75 -30.05 56.69
N GLU A 360 -17.91 -29.15 55.71
CA GLU A 360 -19.14 -28.37 55.50
C GLU A 360 -20.40 -29.23 55.28
N ASN A 361 -21.54 -28.76 55.81
CA ASN A 361 -22.88 -29.35 55.65
C ASN A 361 -23.91 -28.24 55.32
N PRO A 362 -24.51 -28.23 54.11
CA PRO A 362 -24.28 -29.15 53.01
C PRO A 362 -22.94 -28.88 52.30
N PRO A 363 -22.22 -29.92 51.84
CA PRO A 363 -20.92 -29.76 51.22
C PRO A 363 -21.01 -28.99 49.88
N PRO A 364 -20.04 -28.11 49.58
CA PRO A 364 -20.02 -27.29 48.37
C PRO A 364 -19.79 -28.15 47.13
N SER A 365 -20.19 -27.63 45.96
CA SER A 365 -20.15 -28.41 44.73
C SER A 365 -18.72 -28.40 44.26
N LEU A 366 -18.35 -29.42 43.50
CA LEU A 366 -17.06 -29.40 42.82
C LEU A 366 -16.88 -28.17 41.92
N ARG A 367 -17.98 -27.50 41.52
CA ARG A 367 -17.95 -26.26 40.75
C ARG A 367 -17.77 -25.04 41.65
N GLU A 368 -18.53 -24.93 42.74
CA GLU A 368 -18.34 -23.91 43.77
C GLU A 368 -16.90 -23.94 44.33
N LEU A 369 -16.39 -25.13 44.64
CA LEU A 369 -15.01 -25.31 45.08
C LEU A 369 -13.99 -24.98 43.98
N ALA A 370 -14.30 -25.25 42.71
CA ALA A 370 -13.45 -24.84 41.59
C ALA A 370 -13.42 -23.32 41.43
N ASP A 371 -14.55 -22.66 41.58
CA ASP A 371 -14.67 -21.21 41.47
C ASP A 371 -13.96 -20.52 42.65
N LEU A 372 -14.12 -21.04 43.88
CA LEU A 372 -13.42 -20.57 45.08
C LEU A 372 -11.89 -20.72 44.97
N LEU A 373 -11.43 -21.79 44.32
CA LEU A 373 -10.01 -22.04 44.05
C LEU A 373 -9.51 -21.39 42.75
N GLY A 374 -10.32 -20.56 42.08
CA GLY A 374 -9.94 -19.83 40.88
C GLY A 374 -9.81 -20.67 39.59
N TYR A 375 -10.32 -21.90 39.58
CA TYR A 375 -10.32 -22.77 38.41
C TYR A 375 -11.55 -22.54 37.51
N LYS A 376 -11.29 -22.13 36.26
CA LYS A 376 -12.33 -21.95 35.22
C LYS A 376 -13.22 -23.19 34.97
N LYS A 377 -12.76 -24.40 35.30
CA LYS A 377 -13.49 -25.66 35.03
C LYS A 377 -13.25 -26.68 36.14
N ALA A 378 -14.33 -27.21 36.71
CA ALA A 378 -14.32 -28.30 37.71
C ALA A 378 -13.59 -29.58 37.27
N ARG A 379 -13.48 -29.83 35.94
CA ARG A 379 -12.68 -30.95 35.41
C ARG A 379 -11.20 -30.87 35.78
N SER A 380 -10.70 -29.68 36.08
CA SER A 380 -9.30 -29.43 36.42
C SER A 380 -9.00 -29.98 37.82
N LEU A 381 -9.95 -29.86 38.76
CA LEU A 381 -9.86 -30.47 40.09
C LEU A 381 -9.94 -32.00 40.03
N ARG A 382 -10.82 -32.57 39.18
CA ARG A 382 -10.89 -34.03 38.97
C ARG A 382 -9.58 -34.65 38.51
N LYS A 383 -8.79 -33.92 37.73
CA LYS A 383 -7.49 -34.39 37.23
C LYS A 383 -6.37 -34.23 38.26
N ARG A 384 -6.46 -33.24 39.15
CA ARG A 384 -5.43 -32.93 40.15
C ARG A 384 -5.58 -33.77 41.42
N CYS A 385 -6.80 -33.87 41.95
CA CYS A 385 -7.09 -34.58 43.21
C CYS A 385 -8.30 -35.51 43.00
N PRO A 386 -8.15 -36.63 42.26
CA PRO A 386 -9.26 -37.50 41.89
C PRO A 386 -9.97 -38.10 43.11
N GLU A 387 -9.22 -38.50 44.14
CA GLU A 387 -9.78 -39.16 45.32
C GLU A 387 -10.59 -38.20 46.22
N LEU A 388 -10.07 -37.02 46.53
CA LEU A 388 -10.80 -35.99 47.28
C LEU A 388 -12.04 -35.49 46.51
N THR A 389 -11.95 -35.43 45.18
CA THR A 389 -13.09 -35.10 44.33
C THR A 389 -14.21 -36.15 44.38
N LYS A 390 -13.85 -37.45 44.41
CA LYS A 390 -14.81 -38.55 44.58
C LYS A 390 -15.48 -38.49 45.95
N LEU A 391 -14.72 -38.23 47.02
CA LEU A 391 -15.26 -38.11 48.38
C LEU A 391 -16.26 -36.95 48.50
N LEU A 392 -15.92 -35.77 47.98
CA LEU A 392 -16.79 -34.59 48.04
C LEU A 392 -18.09 -34.80 47.26
N THR A 393 -17.98 -35.39 46.06
CA THR A 393 -19.18 -35.71 45.25
C THR A 393 -20.03 -36.81 45.87
N LYS A 394 -19.44 -37.77 46.60
CA LYS A 394 -20.17 -38.80 47.37
C LYS A 394 -20.91 -38.16 48.55
N LYS A 395 -20.24 -37.32 49.35
CA LYS A 395 -20.86 -36.61 50.49
C LYS A 395 -22.01 -35.72 50.05
N ARG A 396 -21.83 -34.91 48.99
CA ARG A 396 -22.90 -34.06 48.43
C ARG A 396 -24.08 -34.86 47.87
N ARG A 397 -23.84 -36.03 47.27
CA ARG A 397 -24.93 -36.93 46.84
C ARG A 397 -25.71 -37.52 48.01
N ALA A 398 -25.06 -37.76 49.14
CA ALA A 398 -25.73 -38.24 50.35
C ALA A 398 -26.54 -37.13 51.05
N SER A 399 -26.02 -35.89 51.07
CA SER A 399 -26.70 -34.72 51.66
C SER A 399 -27.87 -34.19 50.81
N PHE A 400 -27.91 -34.53 49.53
CA PHE A 400 -29.04 -34.24 48.63
C PHE A 400 -29.53 -35.52 47.96
N PRO A 401 -30.35 -36.34 48.66
CA PRO A 401 -30.99 -37.50 48.05
C PRO A 401 -31.77 -37.02 46.83
N VAL A 402 -31.31 -37.43 45.65
CA VAL A 402 -32.01 -37.17 44.40
C VAL A 402 -33.34 -37.89 44.50
N VAL A 403 -34.43 -37.14 44.65
CA VAL A 403 -35.75 -37.58 44.19
C VAL A 403 -35.53 -38.08 42.78
N CYS A 404 -35.63 -39.39 42.57
CA CYS A 404 -35.54 -40.03 41.28
C CYS A 404 -36.46 -39.28 40.30
N ARG A 405 -35.88 -38.37 39.51
CA ARG A 405 -36.49 -37.92 38.27
C ARG A 405 -36.38 -39.10 37.32
N ARG A 406 -37.31 -40.04 37.46
CA ARG A 406 -37.79 -40.85 36.34
C ARG A 406 -37.84 -39.92 35.14
N SER A 407 -37.19 -40.31 34.06
CA SER A 407 -37.26 -39.67 32.75
C SER A 407 -38.68 -39.17 32.52
N ARG A 408 -38.89 -37.85 32.62
CA ARG A 408 -40.04 -37.25 31.96
C ARG A 408 -39.75 -37.46 30.47
N LYS A 409 -40.35 -38.52 29.90
CA LYS A 409 -40.83 -38.46 28.52
C LYS A 409 -41.43 -37.06 28.38
N LYS A 410 -40.79 -36.16 27.63
CA LYS A 410 -41.62 -35.18 26.93
C LYS A 410 -42.49 -36.07 26.07
N GLU A 411 -43.79 -36.11 26.35
CA GLU A 411 -44.75 -36.55 25.37
C GLU A 411 -44.43 -35.75 24.11
N HIS A 412 -43.79 -36.42 23.16
CA HIS A 412 -43.59 -35.86 21.86
C HIS A 412 -44.94 -35.97 21.20
N ASP A 413 -45.48 -34.83 20.76
CA ASP A 413 -46.58 -34.85 19.82
C ASP A 413 -46.04 -35.39 18.48
N ASP A 414 -45.90 -36.72 18.39
CA ASP A 414 -45.38 -37.40 17.21
C ASP A 414 -46.34 -37.18 16.01
N ALA A 415 -47.62 -36.88 16.27
CA ALA A 415 -48.58 -36.46 15.25
C ALA A 415 -48.27 -35.04 14.75
N GLY A 416 -48.03 -34.08 15.64
CA GLY A 416 -47.63 -32.71 15.30
C GLY A 416 -46.27 -32.63 14.60
N LEU A 417 -45.30 -33.46 14.99
CA LEU A 417 -43.98 -33.54 14.31
C LEU A 417 -44.11 -34.14 12.91
N LYS A 418 -44.92 -35.19 12.76
CA LYS A 418 -45.18 -35.80 11.45
C LYS A 418 -45.92 -34.83 10.53
N PHE A 419 -46.93 -34.12 11.06
CA PHE A 419 -47.68 -33.10 10.34
C PHE A 419 -46.78 -31.94 9.89
N ALA A 420 -45.89 -31.45 10.76
CA ALA A 420 -44.95 -30.38 10.39
C ALA A 420 -43.96 -30.81 9.28
N LEU A 421 -43.49 -32.06 9.30
CA LEU A 421 -42.64 -32.60 8.24
C LEU A 421 -43.41 -32.82 6.93
N GLN A 422 -44.67 -33.24 6.99
CA GLN A 422 -45.54 -33.38 5.81
C GLN A 422 -45.86 -32.01 5.19
N LYS A 423 -46.24 -31.03 6.01
CA LYS A 423 -46.46 -29.64 5.59
C LYS A 423 -45.21 -29.03 4.94
N ALA A 424 -44.03 -29.26 5.53
CA ALA A 424 -42.77 -28.78 4.96
C ALA A 424 -42.44 -29.44 3.61
N LEU A 425 -42.92 -30.66 3.36
CA LEU A 425 -42.75 -31.36 2.08
C LEU A 425 -43.68 -30.82 0.98
N GLU A 426 -44.83 -30.25 1.36
CA GLU A 426 -45.78 -29.60 0.44
C GLU A 426 -45.29 -28.22 -0.05
N GLU A 427 -44.33 -27.61 0.64
CA GLU A 427 -43.72 -26.35 0.20
C GLU A 427 -42.87 -26.54 -1.08
N GLU A 428 -42.94 -25.59 -2.02
CA GLU A 428 -42.17 -25.63 -3.27
C GLU A 428 -40.65 -25.73 -3.04
N MET A 429 -40.16 -25.09 -1.98
CA MET A 429 -38.79 -25.21 -1.50
C MET A 429 -38.81 -25.57 -0.01
N PRO A 430 -38.84 -26.87 0.34
CA PRO A 430 -38.88 -27.33 1.72
C PRO A 430 -37.69 -26.74 2.50
N PRO A 431 -37.84 -26.18 3.72
CA PRO A 431 -36.72 -25.64 4.51
C PRO A 431 -35.68 -26.72 4.91
N PRO A 432 -34.43 -26.33 5.23
CA PRO A 432 -33.40 -27.29 5.62
C PRO A 432 -33.80 -28.02 6.90
N LEU A 433 -33.46 -29.31 7.00
CA LEU A 433 -33.84 -30.13 8.17
C LEU A 433 -33.34 -29.56 9.51
N ASP A 434 -32.22 -28.85 9.52
CA ASP A 434 -31.69 -28.21 10.73
C ASP A 434 -32.51 -26.98 11.13
N VAL A 435 -33.01 -26.21 10.15
CA VAL A 435 -33.91 -25.06 10.39
C VAL A 435 -35.29 -25.53 10.83
N LEU A 436 -35.79 -26.62 10.24
CA LEU A 436 -37.02 -27.28 10.69
C LEU A 436 -36.90 -27.83 12.11
N ALA A 437 -35.73 -28.37 12.47
CA ALA A 437 -35.47 -28.83 13.84
C ALA A 437 -35.52 -27.66 14.84
N GLU A 438 -34.90 -26.54 14.48
CA GLU A 438 -34.89 -25.33 15.31
C GLU A 438 -36.28 -24.73 15.49
N SER A 439 -37.08 -24.64 14.42
CA SER A 439 -38.47 -24.17 14.48
C SER A 439 -39.39 -25.07 15.31
N LEU A 440 -39.04 -26.35 15.47
CA LEU A 440 -39.75 -27.34 16.29
C LEU A 440 -39.18 -27.43 17.72
N GLY A 441 -38.24 -26.55 18.09
CA GLY A 441 -37.66 -26.48 19.44
C GLY A 441 -36.55 -27.51 19.72
N TYR A 442 -35.95 -28.08 18.68
CA TYR A 442 -34.81 -28.99 18.78
C TYR A 442 -33.50 -28.27 18.44
N SER A 443 -32.45 -28.60 19.19
CA SER A 443 -31.10 -28.06 18.97
C SER A 443 -30.39 -28.68 17.77
N GLU A 444 -30.81 -29.86 17.33
CA GLU A 444 -30.20 -30.62 16.22
C GLU A 444 -31.26 -31.43 15.48
N ALA A 445 -31.09 -31.69 14.17
CA ALA A 445 -31.99 -32.53 13.37
C ALA A 445 -31.87 -34.04 13.62
N ARG A 446 -30.95 -34.48 14.49
CA ARG A 446 -30.73 -35.92 14.78
C ARG A 446 -31.97 -36.65 15.32
N PRO A 447 -32.79 -36.08 16.22
CA PRO A 447 -34.00 -36.74 16.71
C PRO A 447 -35.05 -36.96 15.60
N LEU A 448 -35.22 -35.98 14.70
CA LEU A 448 -36.12 -36.06 13.55
C LEU A 448 -35.68 -37.15 12.56
N ARG A 449 -34.38 -37.20 12.23
CA ARG A 449 -33.81 -38.23 11.34
C ARG A 449 -33.91 -39.65 11.91
N ARG A 450 -33.90 -39.80 13.24
CA ARG A 450 -34.05 -41.10 13.90
C ARG A 450 -35.49 -41.59 13.91
N LYS A 451 -36.45 -40.70 14.19
CA LYS A 451 -37.88 -41.07 14.29
C LYS A 451 -38.60 -41.13 12.93
N PHE A 452 -38.39 -40.13 12.07
CA PHE A 452 -39.11 -39.97 10.79
C PHE A 452 -38.13 -40.03 9.60
N LYS A 453 -37.37 -41.12 9.51
CA LYS A 453 -36.29 -41.31 8.53
C LYS A 453 -36.76 -41.14 7.08
N SER A 454 -37.90 -41.74 6.72
CA SER A 454 -38.45 -41.69 5.36
C SER A 454 -38.84 -40.25 4.96
N LEU A 455 -39.64 -39.57 5.79
CA LEU A 455 -40.06 -38.18 5.55
C LEU A 455 -38.87 -37.21 5.49
N CYS A 456 -37.88 -37.36 6.38
CA CYS A 456 -36.66 -36.56 6.33
C CYS A 456 -35.88 -36.78 5.03
N ASN A 457 -35.81 -38.02 4.54
CA ASN A 457 -35.15 -38.33 3.28
C ASN A 457 -35.93 -37.76 2.08
N SER A 458 -37.27 -37.80 2.10
CA SER A 458 -38.11 -37.18 1.07
C SER A 458 -37.92 -35.66 1.00
N ILE A 459 -37.81 -34.97 2.14
CA ILE A 459 -37.51 -33.52 2.18
C ILE A 459 -36.13 -33.23 1.57
N VAL A 460 -35.12 -34.05 1.90
CA VAL A 460 -33.77 -33.91 1.33
C VAL A 460 -33.77 -34.17 -0.18
N ALA A 461 -34.49 -35.20 -0.64
CA ALA A 461 -34.62 -35.53 -2.06
C ALA A 461 -35.36 -34.41 -2.83
N ARG A 462 -36.50 -33.93 -2.32
CA ARG A 462 -37.27 -32.84 -2.92
C ARG A 462 -36.47 -31.53 -3.02
N ARG A 463 -35.68 -31.22 -1.99
CA ARG A 463 -34.72 -30.09 -2.06
C ARG A 463 -33.66 -30.33 -3.14
N ALA A 464 -33.12 -31.55 -3.25
CA ALA A 464 -32.14 -31.85 -4.29
C ALA A 464 -32.74 -31.69 -5.70
N GLU A 465 -33.95 -32.20 -5.92
CA GLU A 465 -34.72 -32.03 -7.16
C GLU A 465 -34.94 -30.55 -7.51
N TYR A 466 -35.43 -29.75 -6.56
CA TYR A 466 -35.59 -28.31 -6.74
C TYR A 466 -34.27 -27.63 -7.15
N TRP A 467 -33.15 -27.96 -6.50
CA TRP A 467 -31.85 -27.42 -6.89
C TRP A 467 -31.40 -27.91 -8.27
N THR A 468 -31.71 -29.14 -8.68
CA THR A 468 -31.43 -29.62 -10.04
C THR A 468 -32.28 -28.93 -11.11
N GLU A 469 -33.56 -28.68 -10.86
CA GLU A 469 -34.45 -27.94 -11.76
C GLU A 469 -34.02 -26.47 -11.88
N HIS A 470 -33.71 -25.83 -10.75
CA HIS A 470 -33.26 -24.44 -10.73
C HIS A 470 -31.91 -24.25 -11.43
N THR A 471 -30.99 -25.21 -11.25
CA THR A 471 -29.69 -25.22 -11.96
C THR A 471 -29.85 -25.50 -13.46
N ASN A 472 -30.79 -26.34 -13.87
CA ASN A 472 -31.11 -26.54 -15.29
C ASN A 472 -31.72 -25.28 -15.93
N GLY A 473 -32.62 -24.60 -15.23
CA GLY A 473 -33.18 -23.32 -15.69
C GLY A 473 -32.12 -22.23 -15.87
N LEU A 474 -31.16 -22.14 -14.94
CA LEU A 474 -30.05 -21.19 -15.05
C LEU A 474 -29.09 -21.52 -16.19
N ARG A 475 -28.83 -22.82 -16.44
CA ARG A 475 -28.02 -23.30 -17.57
C ARG A 475 -28.64 -22.90 -18.91
N ILE A 476 -29.96 -23.05 -19.06
CA ILE A 476 -30.70 -22.66 -20.27
C ILE A 476 -30.59 -21.14 -20.48
N LYS A 477 -30.78 -20.34 -19.43
CA LYS A 477 -30.61 -18.88 -19.48
C LYS A 477 -29.19 -18.49 -19.92
N LEU A 478 -28.15 -19.09 -19.35
CA LEU A 478 -26.76 -18.82 -19.75
C LEU A 478 -26.48 -19.23 -21.20
N LYS A 479 -27.05 -20.34 -21.68
CA LYS A 479 -26.95 -20.74 -23.09
C LYS A 479 -27.67 -19.76 -24.03
N SER A 480 -28.83 -19.24 -23.64
CA SER A 480 -29.53 -18.23 -24.44
C SER A 480 -28.73 -16.92 -24.55
N ILE A 481 -28.04 -16.53 -23.47
CA ILE A 481 -27.18 -15.34 -23.43
C ILE A 481 -25.98 -15.47 -24.38
N LEU A 482 -25.48 -16.69 -24.60
CA LEU A 482 -24.40 -16.93 -25.56
C LEU A 482 -24.80 -16.63 -27.00
N LEU A 483 -26.09 -16.56 -27.31
CA LEU A 483 -26.60 -16.23 -28.65
C LEU A 483 -26.80 -14.73 -28.87
N GLU A 484 -26.73 -13.91 -27.81
CA GLU A 484 -26.92 -12.46 -27.91
C GLU A 484 -25.79 -11.78 -28.72
N ASP A 485 -26.17 -10.75 -29.50
CA ASP A 485 -25.27 -9.80 -30.16
C ASP A 485 -25.78 -8.36 -29.93
N PRO A 486 -25.01 -7.45 -29.31
CA PRO A 486 -23.63 -7.60 -28.85
C PRO A 486 -23.48 -8.55 -27.64
N PRO A 487 -22.41 -9.36 -27.58
CA PRO A 487 -22.21 -10.30 -26.48
C PRO A 487 -22.03 -9.55 -25.15
N PRO A 488 -22.83 -9.85 -24.12
CA PRO A 488 -22.75 -9.18 -22.84
C PRO A 488 -21.50 -9.63 -22.05
N SER A 489 -20.99 -8.74 -21.21
CA SER A 489 -19.93 -9.08 -20.25
C SER A 489 -20.47 -10.00 -19.16
N LEU A 490 -19.61 -10.85 -18.60
CA LEU A 490 -19.99 -11.71 -17.48
C LEU A 490 -20.57 -10.92 -16.30
N THR A 491 -20.06 -9.70 -16.06
CA THR A 491 -20.60 -8.79 -15.04
C THR A 491 -22.03 -8.34 -15.35
N GLN A 492 -22.34 -7.98 -16.60
CA GLN A 492 -23.71 -7.64 -17.01
C GLN A 492 -24.66 -8.83 -16.86
N VAL A 493 -24.21 -10.03 -17.24
CA VAL A 493 -24.95 -11.28 -17.09
C VAL A 493 -25.26 -11.55 -15.61
N THR A 494 -24.28 -11.40 -14.72
CA THR A 494 -24.48 -11.62 -13.27
C THR A 494 -25.49 -10.65 -12.68
N LYS A 495 -25.49 -9.39 -13.12
CA LYS A 495 -26.46 -8.37 -12.69
C LYS A 495 -27.87 -8.67 -13.19
N ARG A 496 -28.02 -9.12 -14.45
CA ARG A 496 -29.32 -9.53 -15.02
C ARG A 496 -29.91 -10.74 -14.29
N LEU A 497 -29.07 -11.65 -13.82
CA LEU A 497 -29.47 -12.84 -13.08
C LEU A 497 -29.66 -12.60 -11.57
N GLY A 498 -29.50 -11.36 -11.09
CA GLY A 498 -29.72 -11.00 -9.68
C GLY A 498 -28.59 -11.40 -8.73
N TYR A 499 -27.43 -11.82 -9.24
CA TYR A 499 -26.28 -12.23 -8.41
C TYR A 499 -25.41 -11.02 -8.03
N ARG A 500 -24.93 -11.01 -6.78
CA ARG A 500 -24.01 -9.97 -6.27
C ARG A 500 -22.58 -10.08 -6.81
N SER A 501 -22.16 -11.29 -7.20
CA SER A 501 -20.82 -11.55 -7.74
C SER A 501 -20.84 -12.68 -8.75
N ASN A 502 -19.81 -12.72 -9.60
CA ASN A 502 -19.58 -13.80 -10.55
C ASN A 502 -19.07 -15.10 -9.90
N ALA A 503 -18.58 -15.05 -8.66
CA ALA A 503 -17.96 -16.20 -7.99
C ALA A 503 -18.89 -17.43 -7.91
N SER A 504 -20.15 -17.24 -7.55
CA SER A 504 -21.13 -18.33 -7.45
C SER A 504 -21.46 -18.92 -8.82
N LEU A 505 -21.63 -18.07 -9.84
CA LEU A 505 -21.90 -18.50 -11.22
C LEU A 505 -20.69 -19.22 -11.83
N SER A 506 -19.48 -18.71 -11.61
CA SER A 506 -18.24 -19.33 -12.07
C SER A 506 -17.94 -20.66 -11.37
N LYS A 507 -18.40 -20.83 -10.12
CA LYS A 507 -18.28 -22.10 -9.40
C LYS A 507 -19.26 -23.16 -9.92
N CYS A 508 -20.49 -22.77 -10.25
CA CYS A 508 -21.52 -23.69 -10.71
C CYS A 508 -21.44 -24.00 -12.22
N TYR A 509 -20.99 -23.04 -13.05
CA TYR A 509 -20.90 -23.18 -14.52
C TYR A 509 -19.61 -22.57 -15.07
N PRO A 510 -18.44 -23.15 -14.75
CA PRO A 510 -17.15 -22.61 -15.17
C PRO A 510 -17.03 -22.49 -16.70
N GLU A 511 -17.48 -23.51 -17.45
CA GLU A 511 -17.38 -23.55 -18.91
C GLU A 511 -18.22 -22.46 -19.59
N LEU A 512 -19.50 -22.33 -19.19
CA LEU A 512 -20.39 -21.31 -19.79
C LEU A 512 -19.95 -19.89 -19.43
N CYS A 513 -19.47 -19.67 -18.19
CA CYS A 513 -18.94 -18.37 -17.79
C CYS A 513 -17.64 -18.02 -18.54
N SER A 514 -16.79 -19.01 -18.79
CA SER A 514 -15.57 -18.87 -19.60
C SER A 514 -15.91 -18.53 -21.05
N GLU A 515 -16.91 -19.19 -21.65
CA GLU A 515 -17.32 -18.93 -23.04
C GLU A 515 -17.91 -17.53 -23.20
N ILE A 516 -18.78 -17.08 -22.29
CA ILE A 516 -19.33 -15.71 -22.29
C ILE A 516 -18.19 -14.68 -22.21
N SER A 517 -17.24 -14.91 -21.30
CA SER A 517 -16.09 -14.02 -21.11
C SER A 517 -15.21 -13.97 -22.36
N THR A 518 -14.97 -15.13 -22.99
CA THR A 518 -14.15 -15.26 -24.19
C THR A 518 -14.83 -14.60 -25.40
N ARG A 519 -16.14 -14.81 -25.60
CA ARG A 519 -16.93 -14.16 -26.66
C ARG A 519 -16.94 -12.64 -26.50
N HIS A 520 -17.16 -12.14 -25.28
CA HIS A 520 -17.12 -10.71 -25.00
C HIS A 520 -15.72 -10.10 -25.21
N ALA A 521 -14.65 -10.85 -24.88
CA ALA A 521 -13.28 -10.43 -25.13
C ALA A 521 -12.97 -10.36 -26.64
N ARG A 522 -13.38 -11.38 -27.43
CA ARG A 522 -13.23 -11.37 -28.90
C ARG A 522 -13.97 -10.18 -29.52
N TYR A 523 -15.23 -9.96 -29.16
CA TYR A 523 -16.03 -8.84 -29.64
C TYR A 523 -15.44 -7.48 -29.24
N SER A 524 -14.92 -7.35 -28.01
CA SER A 524 -14.25 -6.12 -27.57
C SER A 524 -12.99 -5.83 -28.39
N LYS A 525 -12.24 -6.87 -28.78
CA LYS A 525 -11.04 -6.75 -29.61
C LYS A 525 -11.40 -6.30 -31.03
N THR A 526 -12.34 -6.98 -31.70
CA THR A 526 -12.77 -6.62 -33.05
C THR A 526 -13.39 -5.22 -33.10
N ARG A 527 -14.18 -4.86 -32.09
CA ARG A 527 -14.73 -3.51 -31.96
C ARG A 527 -13.64 -2.44 -31.84
N ILE A 528 -12.53 -2.69 -31.13
CA ILE A 528 -11.39 -1.77 -31.05
C ILE A 528 -10.66 -1.69 -32.40
N GLU A 529 -10.47 -2.83 -33.08
CA GLU A 529 -9.84 -2.86 -34.40
C GLU A 529 -10.62 -2.05 -35.45
N ASN A 530 -11.95 -2.08 -35.39
CA ASN A 530 -12.84 -1.31 -36.27
C ASN A 530 -12.75 0.22 -36.08
N ILE A 531 -12.15 0.72 -34.98
CA ILE A 531 -11.99 2.17 -34.73
C ILE A 531 -10.78 2.74 -35.48
N HIS A 532 -9.78 1.91 -35.81
CA HIS A 532 -8.60 2.34 -36.56
C HIS A 532 -8.90 2.98 -37.93
N PRO A 533 -9.77 2.43 -38.79
CA PRO A 533 -10.11 3.07 -40.07
C PRO A 533 -10.85 4.41 -39.87
N GLU A 534 -11.78 4.50 -38.91
CA GLU A 534 -12.51 5.75 -38.62
C GLU A 534 -11.58 6.87 -38.13
N LEU A 535 -10.59 6.54 -37.29
CA LEU A 535 -9.55 7.48 -36.85
C LEU A 535 -8.64 7.91 -38.01
N ARG A 536 -8.32 7.00 -38.93
CA ARG A 536 -7.56 7.34 -40.15
C ARG A 536 -8.34 8.29 -41.06
N ALA A 537 -9.63 8.05 -41.25
CA ALA A 537 -10.50 8.95 -42.00
C ALA A 537 -10.55 10.36 -41.36
N ALA A 538 -10.67 10.44 -40.03
CA ALA A 538 -10.65 11.72 -39.31
C ALA A 538 -9.31 12.47 -39.41
N LEU A 539 -8.20 11.76 -39.63
CA LEU A 539 -6.88 12.37 -39.85
C LEU A 539 -6.71 12.97 -41.25
N CYS A 540 -7.45 12.46 -42.23
CA CYS A 540 -7.42 12.93 -43.62
C CYS A 540 -8.49 13.98 -43.94
N GLU A 541 -9.39 14.27 -43.01
CA GLU A 541 -10.50 15.22 -43.20
C GLU A 541 -10.00 16.68 -43.30
N GLU A 542 -10.63 17.46 -44.18
CA GLU A 542 -10.42 18.89 -44.37
C GLU A 542 -11.79 19.62 -44.40
N PRO A 543 -12.06 20.58 -43.50
CA PRO A 543 -11.19 21.05 -42.42
C PRO A 543 -11.02 19.98 -41.31
N PRO A 544 -9.87 19.92 -40.62
CA PRO A 544 -9.62 18.89 -39.63
C PRO A 544 -10.62 18.97 -38.48
N PRO A 545 -11.20 17.84 -38.04
CA PRO A 545 -12.12 17.83 -36.90
C PRO A 545 -11.35 18.00 -35.59
N CYS A 546 -11.98 18.62 -34.60
CA CYS A 546 -11.47 18.54 -33.24
C CYS A 546 -11.69 17.13 -32.68
N LEU A 547 -10.81 16.67 -31.79
CA LEU A 547 -10.90 15.32 -31.20
C LEU A 547 -12.27 15.05 -30.55
N ARG A 548 -12.97 16.09 -30.07
CA ARG A 548 -14.32 15.94 -29.48
C ARG A 548 -15.34 15.57 -30.54
N ALA A 549 -15.34 16.29 -31.65
CA ALA A 549 -16.26 16.05 -32.76
C ALA A 549 -16.01 14.69 -33.39
N ALA A 550 -14.73 14.33 -33.61
CA ALA A 550 -14.34 13.01 -34.09
C ALA A 550 -14.81 11.90 -33.14
N ALA A 551 -14.59 12.04 -31.82
CA ALA A 551 -15.03 11.05 -30.83
C ALA A 551 -16.55 10.88 -30.82
N SER A 552 -17.29 11.99 -30.79
CA SER A 552 -18.76 11.98 -30.79
C SER A 552 -19.34 11.33 -32.04
N ARG A 553 -18.76 11.59 -33.22
CA ARG A 553 -19.18 10.97 -34.49
C ARG A 553 -19.02 9.44 -34.48
N MET A 554 -17.99 8.95 -33.80
CA MET A 554 -17.71 7.51 -33.65
C MET A 554 -18.48 6.86 -32.49
N GLY A 555 -19.30 7.62 -31.75
CA GLY A 555 -20.03 7.11 -30.57
C GLY A 555 -19.16 6.89 -29.33
N TYR A 556 -17.96 7.47 -29.29
CA TYR A 556 -17.01 7.33 -28.17
C TYR A 556 -16.73 8.65 -27.45
N THR A 557 -16.11 8.55 -26.27
CA THR A 557 -15.68 9.71 -25.50
C THR A 557 -14.22 10.06 -25.79
N GLN A 558 -13.84 11.34 -25.65
CA GLN A 558 -12.43 11.74 -25.79
C GLN A 558 -11.47 10.95 -24.88
N PRO A 559 -11.77 10.71 -23.58
CA PRO A 559 -10.89 9.94 -22.72
C PRO A 559 -10.69 8.50 -23.20
N PHE A 560 -11.73 7.90 -23.80
CA PHE A 560 -11.64 6.58 -24.40
C PHE A 560 -10.61 6.55 -25.54
N LEU A 561 -10.71 7.46 -26.51
CA LEU A 561 -9.75 7.52 -27.62
C LEU A 561 -8.33 7.84 -27.16
N ARG A 562 -8.16 8.72 -26.16
CA ARG A 562 -6.83 9.02 -25.58
C ARG A 562 -6.20 7.81 -24.89
N ARG A 563 -7.01 6.94 -24.29
CA ARG A 563 -6.54 5.75 -23.58
C ARG A 563 -6.15 4.63 -24.53
N TYR A 564 -6.97 4.35 -25.54
CA TYR A 564 -6.76 3.21 -26.45
C TYR A 564 -5.96 3.57 -27.71
N PHE A 565 -6.02 4.81 -28.18
CA PHE A 565 -5.34 5.30 -29.38
C PHE A 565 -4.61 6.62 -29.13
N PRO A 566 -3.60 6.65 -28.25
CA PRO A 566 -2.93 7.90 -27.82
C PRO A 566 -2.26 8.64 -28.98
N LYS A 567 -1.57 7.91 -29.88
CA LYS A 567 -0.87 8.49 -31.03
C LYS A 567 -1.83 9.17 -32.02
N ALA A 568 -2.87 8.45 -32.45
CA ALA A 568 -3.86 9.00 -33.37
C ALA A 568 -4.64 10.17 -32.76
N SER A 569 -4.99 10.08 -31.47
CA SER A 569 -5.67 11.18 -30.75
C SER A 569 -4.79 12.43 -30.64
N GLN A 570 -3.49 12.26 -30.40
CA GLN A 570 -2.54 13.36 -30.33
C GLN A 570 -2.39 14.04 -31.70
N GLU A 571 -2.32 13.26 -32.78
CA GLU A 571 -2.18 13.80 -34.14
C GLU A 571 -3.41 14.63 -34.56
N ILE A 572 -4.63 14.14 -34.29
CA ILE A 572 -5.86 14.92 -34.52
C ILE A 572 -5.84 16.25 -33.76
N VAL A 573 -5.38 16.24 -32.49
CA VAL A 573 -5.27 17.45 -31.68
C VAL A 573 -4.25 18.43 -32.26
N ILE A 574 -3.08 17.94 -32.70
CA ILE A 574 -2.03 18.77 -33.30
C ILE A 574 -2.53 19.39 -34.61
N ARG A 575 -3.14 18.60 -35.49
CA ARG A 575 -3.68 19.05 -36.79
C ARG A 575 -4.78 20.09 -36.60
N TYR A 576 -5.73 19.85 -35.71
CA TYR A 576 -6.78 20.82 -35.38
C TYR A 576 -6.22 22.11 -34.77
N ALA A 577 -5.21 22.02 -33.90
CA ALA A 577 -4.57 23.18 -33.31
C ALA A 577 -3.82 24.02 -34.37
N ARG A 578 -3.15 23.38 -35.33
CA ARG A 578 -2.49 24.04 -36.46
C ARG A 578 -3.51 24.77 -37.34
N PHE A 579 -4.55 24.07 -37.79
CA PHE A 579 -5.64 24.66 -38.58
C PHE A 579 -6.27 25.85 -37.85
N ARG A 580 -6.58 25.72 -36.54
CA ARG A 580 -7.15 26.82 -35.76
C ARG A 580 -6.24 28.05 -35.69
N ARG A 581 -4.92 27.86 -35.61
CA ARG A 581 -3.94 28.95 -35.64
C ARG A 581 -3.92 29.62 -37.01
N GLU A 582 -3.82 28.85 -38.09
CA GLU A 582 -3.82 29.34 -39.47
C GLU A 582 -5.11 30.08 -39.81
N SER A 583 -6.28 29.50 -39.53
CA SER A 583 -7.58 30.17 -39.71
C SER A 583 -7.72 31.41 -38.83
N SER A 584 -7.08 31.46 -37.64
CA SER A 584 -7.07 32.67 -36.83
C SER A 584 -6.17 33.75 -37.42
N LEU A 585 -5.01 33.39 -37.95
CA LEU A 585 -4.09 34.32 -38.63
C LEU A 585 -4.75 34.90 -39.89
N GLU A 586 -5.40 34.05 -40.68
CA GLU A 586 -6.09 34.48 -41.89
C GLU A 586 -7.28 35.40 -41.57
N ARG A 587 -8.10 35.07 -40.57
CA ARG A 587 -9.15 35.97 -40.08
C ARG A 587 -8.59 37.31 -39.59
N LYS A 588 -7.45 37.31 -38.89
CA LYS A 588 -6.78 38.56 -38.45
C LYS A 588 -6.27 39.35 -39.65
N LYS A 589 -5.65 38.71 -40.65
CA LYS A 589 -5.19 39.35 -41.88
C LYS A 589 -6.35 40.02 -42.62
N GLN A 590 -7.46 39.29 -42.81
CA GLN A 590 -8.69 39.83 -43.41
C GLN A 590 -9.28 40.98 -42.59
N ALA A 591 -9.29 40.88 -41.26
CA ALA A 591 -9.73 41.96 -40.38
C ALA A 591 -8.85 43.22 -40.50
N LYS A 592 -7.52 43.07 -40.54
CA LYS A 592 -6.59 44.19 -40.78
C LYS A 592 -6.86 44.86 -42.12
N SER A 593 -7.00 44.08 -43.20
CA SER A 593 -7.31 44.62 -44.54
C SER A 593 -8.68 45.31 -44.59
N ARG A 594 -9.69 44.81 -43.87
CA ARG A 594 -11.01 45.44 -43.77
C ARG A 594 -10.94 46.76 -43.01
N ILE A 595 -10.28 46.79 -41.85
CA ILE A 595 -10.14 48.00 -41.04
C ILE A 595 -9.33 49.07 -41.78
N ARG A 596 -8.28 48.67 -42.49
CA ARG A 596 -7.49 49.57 -43.33
C ARG A 596 -8.33 50.24 -44.41
N ARG A 597 -9.17 49.47 -45.13
CA ARG A 597 -10.11 50.01 -46.12
C ARG A 597 -11.12 50.98 -45.49
N LEU A 598 -11.69 50.63 -44.33
CA LEU A 598 -12.61 51.52 -43.60
C LEU A 598 -11.93 52.81 -43.15
N ALA A 599 -10.66 52.75 -42.70
CA ALA A 599 -9.92 53.93 -42.28
C ALA A 599 -9.66 54.89 -43.45
N MET A 600 -9.33 54.35 -44.63
CA MET A 600 -9.17 55.13 -45.85
C MET A 600 -10.49 55.77 -46.30
N ASP A 601 -11.61 55.02 -46.28
CA ASP A 601 -12.93 55.55 -46.61
C ASP A 601 -13.39 56.67 -45.65
N LEU A 602 -13.14 56.53 -44.35
CA LEU A 602 -13.42 57.59 -43.38
C LEU A 602 -12.62 58.88 -43.67
N HIS A 603 -11.35 58.73 -44.06
CA HIS A 603 -10.52 59.87 -44.43
C HIS A 603 -11.01 60.56 -45.71
N LEU A 604 -11.40 59.79 -46.74
CA LEU A 604 -11.99 60.33 -47.97
C LEU A 604 -13.30 61.10 -47.71
N ARG A 605 -14.05 60.73 -46.67
CA ARG A 605 -15.25 61.45 -46.21
C ARG A 605 -14.95 62.67 -45.33
N GLY A 606 -13.68 63.07 -45.22
CA GLY A 606 -13.24 64.22 -44.43
C GLY A 606 -13.20 64.00 -42.91
N THR A 607 -13.32 62.75 -42.44
CA THR A 607 -13.29 62.42 -41.00
C THR A 607 -11.95 61.82 -40.57
N TYR A 608 -11.42 62.24 -39.42
CA TYR A 608 -10.14 61.72 -38.93
C TYR A 608 -10.26 60.25 -38.49
N PRO A 609 -9.44 59.32 -39.04
CA PRO A 609 -9.55 57.90 -38.75
C PRO A 609 -9.03 57.58 -37.34
N SER A 610 -9.93 57.62 -36.35
CA SER A 610 -9.67 57.23 -34.96
C SER A 610 -10.21 55.83 -34.65
N ALA A 611 -9.69 55.19 -33.59
CA ALA A 611 -10.11 53.86 -33.16
C ALA A 611 -11.60 53.78 -32.77
N ASP A 612 -12.17 54.90 -32.33
CA ASP A 612 -13.60 54.98 -31.98
C ASP A 612 -14.48 55.18 -33.20
N GLN A 613 -14.03 55.96 -34.18
CA GLN A 613 -14.76 56.12 -35.45
C GLN A 613 -14.77 54.82 -36.25
N LEU A 614 -13.67 54.06 -36.24
CA LEU A 614 -13.64 52.74 -36.86
C LEU A 614 -14.54 51.72 -36.18
N ARG A 615 -14.66 51.77 -34.85
CA ARG A 615 -15.59 50.89 -34.11
C ARG A 615 -17.05 51.22 -34.41
N LYS A 616 -17.37 52.51 -34.57
CA LYS A 616 -18.70 52.98 -35.00
C LYS A 616 -18.97 52.55 -36.45
N ALA A 617 -18.01 52.75 -37.35
CA ALA A 617 -18.15 52.38 -38.76
C ALA A 617 -18.17 50.87 -39.01
N SER A 618 -17.58 50.04 -38.13
CA SER A 618 -17.54 48.59 -38.28
C SER A 618 -18.80 47.86 -37.80
N ASN A 619 -19.78 48.57 -37.21
CA ASN A 619 -21.05 48.02 -36.69
C ASN A 619 -20.87 46.71 -35.89
N GLY A 620 -19.84 46.64 -35.04
CA GLY A 620 -19.49 45.43 -34.29
C GLY A 620 -18.00 45.32 -33.95
N PRO A 621 -17.55 44.22 -33.32
CA PRO A 621 -16.15 44.02 -32.98
C PRO A 621 -15.26 43.98 -34.22
N THR A 622 -14.15 44.71 -34.18
CA THR A 622 -13.21 44.87 -35.31
C THR A 622 -12.53 43.56 -35.70
N GLY A 623 -12.51 42.57 -34.80
CA GLY A 623 -11.83 41.29 -34.98
C GLY A 623 -10.33 41.34 -34.65
N LEU A 624 -9.85 42.49 -34.16
CA LEU A 624 -8.47 42.76 -33.76
C LEU A 624 -8.45 43.20 -32.29
N ASP A 625 -7.36 42.89 -31.59
CA ASP A 625 -7.14 43.46 -30.26
C ASP A 625 -6.76 44.95 -30.33
N ARG A 626 -6.72 45.62 -29.17
CA ARG A 626 -6.43 47.07 -29.10
C ARG A 626 -5.06 47.43 -29.68
N SER A 627 -4.04 46.58 -29.46
CA SER A 627 -2.68 46.81 -29.93
C SER A 627 -2.59 46.65 -31.45
N GLU A 628 -3.19 45.58 -31.98
CA GLU A 628 -3.28 45.28 -33.40
C GLU A 628 -4.06 46.36 -34.17
N LEU A 629 -5.17 46.84 -33.60
CA LEU A 629 -5.95 47.93 -34.18
C LEU A 629 -5.16 49.25 -34.22
N CYS A 630 -4.46 49.58 -33.14
CA CYS A 630 -3.61 50.79 -33.08
C CYS A 630 -2.42 50.69 -34.04
N ALA A 631 -1.85 49.50 -34.25
CA ALA A 631 -0.79 49.29 -35.24
C ALA A 631 -1.29 49.57 -36.66
N VAL A 632 -2.42 48.97 -37.07
CA VAL A 632 -3.01 49.24 -38.39
C VAL A 632 -3.32 50.72 -38.60
N LEU A 633 -3.85 51.39 -37.57
CA LEU A 633 -4.13 52.82 -37.62
C LEU A 633 -2.89 53.68 -37.77
N ARG A 634 -1.80 53.35 -37.06
CA ARG A 634 -0.52 54.07 -37.21
C ARG A 634 0.04 53.93 -38.62
N ASP A 635 -0.04 52.75 -39.20
CA ASP A 635 0.42 52.50 -40.57
C ASP A 635 -0.40 53.30 -41.59
N VAL A 636 -1.74 53.30 -41.45
CA VAL A 636 -2.63 54.08 -42.32
C VAL A 636 -2.42 55.58 -42.17
N LYS A 637 -2.28 56.09 -40.95
CA LYS A 637 -2.04 57.53 -40.71
C LYS A 637 -0.71 57.99 -41.31
N ARG A 638 0.35 57.17 -41.18
CA ARG A 638 1.64 57.43 -41.79
C ARG A 638 1.53 57.55 -43.31
N GLU A 639 0.77 56.66 -43.94
CA GLU A 639 0.54 56.69 -45.40
C GLU A 639 -0.28 57.89 -45.87
N LEU A 640 -1.20 58.37 -45.04
CA LEU A 640 -2.04 59.54 -45.33
C LEU A 640 -1.40 60.87 -44.91
N GLY A 641 -0.16 60.87 -44.38
CA GLY A 641 0.51 62.08 -43.90
C GLY A 641 -0.15 62.71 -42.66
N LEU A 642 -0.92 61.93 -41.91
CA LEU A 642 -1.62 62.38 -40.70
C LEU A 642 -0.73 62.19 -39.45
N PRO A 643 -0.81 63.10 -38.46
CA PRO A 643 -0.09 62.97 -37.19
C PRO A 643 -0.57 61.77 -36.34
#